data_AF-A0AAV9CI09-F1
#
_entry.id   AF-A0AAV9CI09-F1
#
_cell.length_a   1.000
_cell.length_b   1.000
_cell.length_c   1.000
_cell.angle_alpha   90.00
_cell.angle_beta   90.00
_cell.angle_gamma   90.00
#
_symmetry.space_group_name_H-M   'P 1'
#
loop_
_entity.id
_entity.type
_entity.pdbx_description
1 polymer ?
#
loop_
_entity_poly.entity_id
_entity_poly.type
_entity_poly.pdbx_seq_one_letter_code
_entity_poly.pdbx_strand_id
1 'polypeptide(L)'
;MGVPQALDTLTERASFLRESIQKSQTNTESMVSILGSFDHRLSALESAMRPTQVRTHAFHKAHESIGKALTAVDVILGHFDLSRRAEAKILRGPGENLESYLEAVDQLRNNVQFFISNKGFKSSDGVLNRTNTLLAKAILMLEEEFKRSLSSYSKPMEPDRLILCLPDSLQPSSEMPGHQGGSSGKTVVCWRTKVCDKIFEGMDSLRDQCFAEVSANSLFMLLSFGEAIAESKRSPEKLFVLLDMYEIMRELQSEIEILFEGKACLEMRESALSLTKHLAQTAQQTFADFEEAVEKDATKTAVQDGTVHPLTSYVINYVKFLFDYQSTLKQLFLEFEDNGDHETNSKFASVTMRIMQVLQENLEGKSKQYKDPALSHLFLMNNINYIVRSVRKSEAKDLLGDDWVQRHRRIVQKHAQQYQRIAWSKILQCLNSQTLTSSIGSSVTSSDGGSSNSGASKAAVKERFRSFNMQFEELHQRQSQWTVPEAELRDTLKLKVAEILIPAYRSFYKRFSPMIDNGKNHQRRKRLYLRILKAILAFILLVLLIILIVWLVLRPTKPKFYLSDATVISFNLTSTSSPTCLLSSSIQVSITSRNPNDRIGVRYDKLDVFATYRYQQITLSTALPPTYQGHNDITTWSPFVYGPSVPLPPYLSNALVQDENAGALMIHVKIDGRLRWKVGTWTSGHYHIHVRCPAILSVNGGWSSVRFMKVTTCNVDIDI
;
A
#
# COMPACT_ATOMS: atom_id res chain seq x y z
N MET A 1 -67.84 135.52 109.31
CA MET A 1 -66.65 135.09 110.09
C MET A 1 -66.60 133.57 110.05
N GLY A 2 -65.44 132.96 109.71
CA GLY A 2 -65.18 131.53 109.90
C GLY A 2 -64.82 130.72 108.64
N VAL A 3 -63.53 130.39 108.52
CA VAL A 3 -62.85 129.28 107.78
C VAL A 3 -62.27 128.37 108.91
N PRO A 4 -61.98 127.04 108.84
CA PRO A 4 -61.64 126.10 107.71
C PRO A 4 -62.23 124.65 107.82
N GLN A 5 -62.09 123.77 106.79
CA GLN A 5 -61.95 122.28 106.99
C GLN A 5 -61.64 121.39 105.75
N ALA A 6 -61.47 121.91 104.52
CA ALA A 6 -61.31 121.06 103.32
C ALA A 6 -59.86 120.62 102.98
N LEU A 7 -58.85 121.07 103.74
CA LEU A 7 -57.43 120.88 103.39
C LEU A 7 -56.83 119.56 103.93
N ASP A 8 -57.40 118.99 105.00
CA ASP A 8 -56.82 117.82 105.67
C ASP A 8 -57.05 116.50 104.91
N THR A 9 -58.16 116.38 104.17
CA THR A 9 -58.50 115.16 103.41
C THR A 9 -57.65 114.91 102.16
N LEU A 10 -57.01 115.95 101.61
CA LEU A 10 -56.14 115.83 100.42
C LEU A 10 -54.73 115.36 100.79
N THR A 11 -54.24 115.72 101.98
CA THR A 11 -52.89 115.35 102.44
C THR A 11 -52.81 113.87 102.83
N GLU A 12 -53.89 113.28 103.37
CA GLU A 12 -53.93 111.87 103.78
C GLU A 12 -54.00 110.89 102.58
N ARG A 13 -54.67 111.28 101.48
CA ARG A 13 -54.67 110.45 100.25
C ARG A 13 -53.34 110.47 99.51
N ALA A 14 -52.60 111.59 99.59
CA ALA A 14 -51.29 111.71 98.96
C ALA A 14 -50.21 110.87 99.68
N SER A 15 -50.28 110.73 101.01
CA SER A 15 -49.35 109.88 101.77
C SER A 15 -49.58 108.39 101.51
N PHE A 16 -50.84 107.94 101.44
CA PHE A 16 -51.17 106.54 101.14
C PHE A 16 -50.76 106.12 99.72
N LEU A 17 -50.98 106.97 98.72
CA LEU A 17 -50.53 106.71 97.35
C LEU A 17 -49.00 106.63 97.24
N ARG A 18 -48.27 107.44 98.00
CA ARG A 18 -46.80 107.41 98.05
C ARG A 18 -46.29 106.13 98.69
N GLU A 19 -46.92 105.67 99.78
CA GLU A 19 -46.55 104.41 100.44
C GLU A 19 -46.86 103.18 99.56
N SER A 20 -47.99 103.20 98.85
CA SER A 20 -48.40 102.12 97.95
C SER A 20 -47.51 102.02 96.70
N ILE A 21 -47.10 103.16 96.13
CA ILE A 21 -46.10 103.22 95.05
C ILE A 21 -44.75 102.70 95.55
N GLN A 22 -44.33 103.08 96.76
CA GLN A 22 -43.04 102.66 97.30
C GLN A 22 -42.97 101.15 97.55
N LYS A 23 -44.07 100.52 98.02
CA LYS A 23 -44.21 99.05 98.12
C LYS A 23 -44.21 98.35 96.76
N SER A 24 -44.91 98.90 95.77
CA SER A 24 -44.91 98.34 94.41
C SER A 24 -43.51 98.40 93.78
N GLN A 25 -42.76 99.47 94.06
CA GLN A 25 -41.39 99.64 93.59
C GLN A 25 -40.43 98.63 94.25
N THR A 26 -40.57 98.36 95.55
CA THR A 26 -39.75 97.33 96.24
C THR A 26 -40.05 95.91 95.75
N ASN A 27 -41.32 95.60 95.47
CA ASN A 27 -41.70 94.28 94.92
C ASN A 27 -41.17 94.10 93.49
N THR A 28 -41.20 95.16 92.67
CA THR A 28 -40.66 95.12 91.31
C THR A 28 -39.13 94.97 91.33
N GLU A 29 -38.45 95.68 92.23
CA GLU A 29 -37.00 95.53 92.44
C GLU A 29 -36.62 94.12 92.94
N SER A 30 -37.42 93.52 93.82
CA SER A 30 -37.21 92.13 94.25
C SER A 30 -37.39 91.13 93.11
N MET A 31 -38.39 91.33 92.25
CA MET A 31 -38.60 90.47 91.08
C MET A 31 -37.49 90.63 90.02
N VAL A 32 -37.02 91.86 89.80
CA VAL A 32 -35.86 92.15 88.95
C VAL A 32 -34.58 91.54 89.52
N SER A 33 -34.40 91.56 90.84
CA SER A 33 -33.28 90.91 91.52
C SER A 33 -33.30 89.38 91.37
N ILE A 34 -34.47 88.75 91.54
CA ILE A 34 -34.62 87.29 91.36
C ILE A 34 -34.37 86.89 89.90
N LEU A 35 -34.94 87.62 88.93
CA LEU A 35 -34.71 87.37 87.51
C LEU A 35 -33.24 87.60 87.12
N GLY A 36 -32.62 88.66 87.64
CA GLY A 36 -31.17 88.89 87.48
C GLY A 36 -30.34 87.76 88.09
N SER A 37 -30.77 87.16 89.21
CA SER A 37 -30.09 86.01 89.82
C SER A 37 -30.22 84.73 89.00
N PHE A 38 -31.38 84.49 88.37
CA PHE A 38 -31.59 83.35 87.49
C PHE A 38 -30.82 83.50 86.19
N ASP A 39 -30.84 84.69 85.59
CA ASP A 39 -30.09 84.99 84.36
C ASP A 39 -28.59 84.88 84.61
N HIS A 40 -28.10 85.36 85.76
CA HIS A 40 -26.70 85.19 86.15
C HIS A 40 -26.34 83.72 86.40
N ARG A 41 -27.22 82.93 87.03
CA ARG A 41 -27.00 81.49 87.26
C ARG A 41 -27.07 80.67 85.96
N LEU A 42 -27.99 80.98 85.05
CA LEU A 42 -28.09 80.35 83.73
C LEU A 42 -26.90 80.72 82.85
N SER A 43 -26.49 81.99 82.84
CA SER A 43 -25.30 82.45 82.13
C SER A 43 -24.02 81.82 82.70
N ALA A 44 -23.89 81.69 84.02
CA ALA A 44 -22.78 81.00 84.67
C ALA A 44 -22.79 79.48 84.38
N LEU A 45 -23.96 78.84 84.38
CA LEU A 45 -24.11 77.43 84.03
C LEU A 45 -23.79 77.18 82.56
N GLU A 46 -24.29 78.02 81.64
CA GLU A 46 -23.99 77.92 80.20
C GLU A 46 -22.50 78.18 79.94
N SER A 47 -21.91 79.19 80.58
CA SER A 47 -20.47 79.49 80.50
C SER A 47 -19.61 78.32 81.02
N ALA A 48 -20.04 77.63 82.07
CA ALA A 48 -19.35 76.45 82.60
C ALA A 48 -19.58 75.17 81.78
N MET A 49 -20.77 75.00 81.18
CA MET A 49 -21.19 73.77 80.51
C MET A 49 -20.85 73.75 79.00
N ARG A 50 -20.88 74.90 78.33
CA ARG A 50 -20.59 75.03 76.89
C ARG A 50 -19.19 74.56 76.49
N PRO A 51 -18.10 74.87 77.23
CA PRO A 51 -16.76 74.31 76.94
C PRO A 51 -16.74 72.79 77.07
N THR A 52 -17.47 72.24 78.04
CA THR A 52 -17.55 70.79 78.31
C THR A 52 -18.36 70.09 77.23
N GLN A 53 -19.47 70.66 76.78
CA GLN A 53 -20.30 70.11 75.71
C GLN A 53 -19.60 70.15 74.34
N VAL A 54 -18.92 71.26 74.02
CA VAL A 54 -18.09 71.39 72.81
C VAL A 54 -16.93 70.39 72.85
N ARG A 55 -16.24 70.26 73.99
CA ARG A 55 -15.16 69.28 74.16
C ARG A 55 -15.68 67.83 74.05
N THR A 56 -16.86 67.53 74.58
CA THR A 56 -17.48 66.19 74.52
C THR A 56 -17.94 65.85 73.10
N HIS A 57 -18.51 66.80 72.37
CA HIS A 57 -18.89 66.60 70.97
C HIS A 57 -17.64 66.48 70.07
N ALA A 58 -16.60 67.29 70.31
CA ALA A 58 -15.33 67.16 69.61
C ALA A 58 -14.68 65.80 69.89
N PHE A 59 -14.75 65.31 71.13
CA PHE A 59 -14.26 63.99 71.51
C PHE A 59 -15.05 62.86 70.84
N HIS A 60 -16.39 62.92 70.81
CA HIS A 60 -17.21 61.94 70.08
C HIS A 60 -16.90 61.92 68.58
N LYS A 61 -16.78 63.10 67.95
CA LYS A 61 -16.43 63.20 66.54
C LYS A 61 -15.02 62.67 66.26
N ALA A 62 -14.07 62.95 67.15
CA ALA A 62 -12.72 62.38 67.08
C ALA A 62 -12.76 60.86 67.25
N HIS A 63 -13.53 60.33 68.20
CA HIS A 63 -13.66 58.90 68.43
C HIS A 63 -14.32 58.18 67.24
N GLU A 64 -15.35 58.78 66.64
CA GLU A 64 -15.98 58.28 65.42
C GLU A 64 -15.03 58.31 64.22
N SER A 65 -14.27 59.39 64.05
CA SER A 65 -13.25 59.50 62.99
C SER A 65 -12.10 58.51 63.19
N ILE A 66 -11.66 58.28 64.44
CA ILE A 66 -10.68 57.24 64.78
C ILE A 66 -11.26 55.86 64.48
N GLY A 67 -12.53 55.61 64.82
CA GLY A 67 -13.21 54.36 64.50
C GLY A 67 -13.26 54.09 63.00
N LYS A 68 -13.65 55.09 62.19
CA LYS A 68 -13.65 54.98 60.72
C LYS A 68 -12.25 54.75 60.15
N ALA A 69 -11.24 55.42 60.69
CA ALA A 69 -9.84 55.22 60.30
C ALA A 69 -9.35 53.81 60.65
N LEU A 70 -9.69 53.29 61.84
CA LEU A 70 -9.36 51.92 62.25
C LEU A 70 -10.01 50.89 61.32
N THR A 71 -11.29 51.03 61.00
CA THR A 71 -11.96 50.12 60.05
C THR A 71 -11.34 50.17 58.65
N ALA A 72 -10.90 51.34 58.18
CA ALA A 72 -10.22 51.45 56.89
C ALA A 72 -8.83 50.80 56.92
N VAL A 73 -8.09 50.93 58.04
CA VAL A 73 -6.80 50.27 58.25
C VAL A 73 -6.98 48.75 58.32
N ASP A 74 -8.00 48.23 58.99
CA ASP A 74 -8.29 46.79 59.07
C ASP A 74 -8.58 46.18 57.69
N VAL A 75 -9.33 46.88 56.83
CA VAL A 75 -9.57 46.43 55.45
C VAL A 75 -8.26 46.36 54.67
N ILE A 76 -7.41 47.38 54.78
CA ILE A 76 -6.10 47.40 54.09
C ILE A 76 -5.21 46.28 54.63
N LEU A 77 -5.09 46.11 55.95
CA LEU A 77 -4.31 45.02 56.56
C LEU A 77 -4.81 43.65 56.14
N GLY A 78 -6.13 43.47 56.03
CA GLY A 78 -6.74 42.24 55.50
C GLY A 78 -6.27 41.92 54.07
N HIS A 79 -6.12 42.93 53.22
CA HIS A 79 -5.55 42.80 51.88
C HIS A 79 -4.05 42.48 51.89
N PHE A 80 -3.27 43.00 52.85
CA PHE A 80 -1.87 42.59 53.03
C PHE A 80 -1.76 41.11 53.46
N ASP A 81 -2.68 40.64 54.31
CA ASP A 81 -2.74 39.25 54.75
C ASP A 81 -3.19 38.27 53.66
N LEU A 82 -4.02 38.72 52.71
CA LEU A 82 -4.42 37.92 51.55
C LEU A 82 -3.22 37.56 50.67
N SER A 83 -2.34 38.52 50.35
CA SER A 83 -1.12 38.23 49.58
C SER A 83 -0.20 37.23 50.29
N ARG A 84 -0.06 37.34 51.62
CA ARG A 84 0.77 36.43 52.42
C ARG A 84 0.20 35.01 52.47
N ARG A 85 -1.13 34.88 52.59
CA ARG A 85 -1.81 33.57 52.58
C ARG A 85 -1.76 32.90 51.21
N ALA A 86 -1.92 33.67 50.14
CA ALA A 86 -1.82 33.17 48.77
C ALA A 86 -0.38 32.76 48.42
N GLU A 87 0.65 33.48 48.90
CA GLU A 87 2.06 33.17 48.67
C GLU A 87 2.44 31.73 49.07
N ALA A 88 1.97 31.26 50.22
CA ALA A 88 2.22 29.89 50.67
C ALA A 88 1.61 28.84 49.73
N LYS A 89 0.45 29.13 49.13
CA LYS A 89 -0.20 28.26 48.14
C LYS A 89 0.53 28.30 46.80
N ILE A 90 0.96 29.48 46.35
CA ILE A 90 1.74 29.63 45.09
C ILE A 90 3.08 28.89 45.18
N LEU A 91 3.78 28.97 46.31
CA LEU A 91 5.08 28.31 46.48
C LEU A 91 5.02 26.77 46.51
N ARG A 92 3.88 26.18 46.89
CA ARG A 92 3.67 24.72 46.86
C ARG A 92 3.46 24.18 45.45
N GLY A 93 3.02 25.03 44.52
CA GLY A 93 2.77 24.68 43.13
C GLY A 93 1.40 24.02 42.89
N PRO A 94 1.00 23.89 41.61
CA PRO A 94 -0.32 23.42 41.21
C PRO A 94 -0.53 21.89 41.31
N GLY A 95 0.53 21.10 41.53
CA GLY A 95 0.49 19.63 41.43
C GLY A 95 -0.30 18.90 42.54
N GLU A 96 -0.48 19.49 43.72
CA GLU A 96 -1.28 18.86 44.80
C GLU A 96 -2.78 19.14 44.67
N ASN A 97 -3.16 20.38 44.33
CA ASN A 97 -4.55 20.80 44.17
C ASN A 97 -4.65 22.03 43.25
N LEU A 98 -5.00 21.78 41.98
CA LEU A 98 -5.11 22.82 40.97
C LEU A 98 -6.20 23.85 41.30
N GLU A 99 -7.34 23.43 41.85
CA GLU A 99 -8.46 24.31 42.15
C GLU A 99 -8.12 25.31 43.26
N SER A 100 -7.52 24.84 44.36
CA SER A 100 -7.03 25.74 45.42
C SER A 100 -5.88 26.63 44.96
N TYR A 101 -5.11 26.23 43.95
CA TYR A 101 -4.04 27.03 43.39
C TYR A 101 -4.59 28.16 42.52
N LEU A 102 -5.56 27.86 41.64
CA LEU A 102 -6.25 28.85 40.81
C LEU A 102 -7.01 29.87 41.67
N GLU A 103 -7.67 29.43 42.75
CA GLU A 103 -8.33 30.33 43.69
C GLU A 103 -7.33 31.31 44.35
N ALA A 104 -6.10 30.85 44.66
CA ALA A 104 -5.05 31.72 45.20
C ALA A 104 -4.57 32.75 44.16
N VAL A 105 -4.50 32.36 42.88
CA VAL A 105 -4.18 33.27 41.77
C VAL A 105 -5.27 34.34 41.61
N ASP A 106 -6.54 33.96 41.68
CA ASP A 106 -7.66 34.91 41.61
C ASP A 106 -7.67 35.88 42.80
N GLN A 107 -7.36 35.38 44.01
CA GLN A 107 -7.18 36.23 45.18
C GLN A 107 -6.05 37.26 44.98
N LEU A 108 -4.92 36.87 44.40
CA LEU A 108 -3.83 37.79 44.08
C LEU A 108 -4.24 38.81 43.01
N ARG A 109 -4.94 38.39 41.95
CA ARG A 109 -5.46 39.30 40.90
C ARG A 109 -6.44 40.33 41.46
N ASN A 110 -7.37 39.90 42.31
CA ASN A 110 -8.32 40.79 42.99
C ASN A 110 -7.59 41.79 43.91
N ASN A 111 -6.52 41.34 44.57
CA ASN A 111 -5.71 42.21 45.42
C ASN A 111 -4.95 43.28 44.61
N VAL A 112 -4.38 42.90 43.47
CA VAL A 112 -3.76 43.85 42.53
C VAL A 112 -4.79 44.88 42.06
N GLN A 113 -5.99 44.44 41.67
CA GLN A 113 -7.07 45.33 41.23
C GLN A 113 -7.46 46.34 42.32
N PHE A 114 -7.60 45.88 43.58
CA PHE A 114 -7.92 46.75 44.72
C PHE A 114 -6.89 47.86 44.94
N PHE A 115 -5.59 47.52 44.93
CA PHE A 115 -4.52 48.49 45.14
C PHE A 115 -4.29 49.41 43.94
N ILE A 116 -4.57 48.96 42.71
CA ILE A 116 -4.57 49.82 41.51
C ILE A 116 -5.69 50.87 41.58
N SER A 117 -6.88 50.47 42.03
CA SER A 117 -8.02 51.39 42.20
C SER A 117 -7.82 52.37 43.36
N ASN A 118 -7.05 52.01 44.38
CA ASN A 118 -6.80 52.82 45.58
C ASN A 118 -5.34 53.33 45.66
N LYS A 119 -4.95 54.24 44.77
CA LYS A 119 -3.56 54.78 44.63
C LYS A 119 -3.06 55.67 45.80
N GLY A 120 -3.72 55.65 46.96
CA GLY A 120 -3.47 56.59 48.06
C GLY A 120 -2.31 56.23 49.00
N PHE A 121 -1.70 55.05 48.87
CA PHE A 121 -0.82 54.49 49.90
C PHE A 121 0.63 54.30 49.41
N LYS A 122 1.61 54.97 50.02
CA LYS A 122 3.03 54.75 49.68
C LYS A 122 3.50 53.31 49.93
N SER A 123 2.84 52.56 50.81
CA SER A 123 3.11 51.15 51.09
C SER A 123 2.48 50.18 50.09
N SER A 124 1.55 50.63 49.24
CA SER A 124 0.91 49.74 48.25
C SER A 124 1.84 49.35 47.12
N ASP A 125 2.82 50.19 46.76
CA ASP A 125 3.73 49.89 45.64
C ASP A 125 4.61 48.67 45.92
N GLY A 126 5.08 48.50 47.16
CA GLY A 126 5.85 47.32 47.58
C GLY A 126 5.01 46.03 47.52
N VAL A 127 3.74 46.11 47.94
CA VAL A 127 2.81 44.97 47.88
C VAL A 127 2.42 44.66 46.44
N LEU A 128 2.15 45.67 45.62
CA LEU A 128 1.85 45.50 44.20
C LEU A 128 3.01 44.82 43.49
N ASN A 129 4.25 45.28 43.70
CA ASN A 129 5.42 44.67 43.08
C ASN A 129 5.62 43.21 43.52
N ARG A 130 5.47 42.93 44.83
CA ARG A 130 5.54 41.56 45.36
C ARG A 130 4.41 40.67 44.81
N THR A 131 3.18 41.18 44.77
CA THR A 131 1.99 40.45 44.30
C THR A 131 2.09 40.17 42.79
N ASN A 132 2.59 41.13 42.00
CA ASN A 132 2.89 40.94 40.57
C ASN A 132 4.02 39.92 40.36
N THR A 133 5.06 39.94 41.19
CA THR A 133 6.13 38.93 41.14
C THR A 133 5.59 37.53 41.46
N LEU A 134 4.70 37.42 42.45
CA LEU A 134 4.03 36.16 42.79
C LEU A 134 3.09 35.70 41.68
N LEU A 135 2.36 36.60 41.03
CA LEU A 135 1.53 36.29 39.86
C LEU A 135 2.38 35.81 38.68
N ALA A 136 3.50 36.48 38.38
CA ALA A 136 4.42 36.05 37.33
C ALA A 136 4.99 34.65 37.63
N LYS A 137 5.40 34.40 38.87
CA LYS A 137 5.82 33.06 39.31
C LYS A 137 4.69 32.05 39.19
N ALA A 138 3.46 32.44 39.53
CA ALA A 138 2.32 31.56 39.47
C ALA A 138 2.00 31.12 38.04
N ILE A 139 2.09 32.05 37.09
CA ILE A 139 1.93 31.80 35.65
C ILE A 139 2.99 30.81 35.17
N LEU A 140 4.27 31.04 35.49
CA LEU A 140 5.36 30.13 35.10
C LEU A 140 5.14 28.70 35.63
N MET A 141 4.68 28.55 36.87
CA MET A 141 4.40 27.23 37.44
C MET A 141 3.18 26.55 36.80
N LEU A 142 2.17 27.31 36.38
CA LEU A 142 1.03 26.78 35.62
C LEU A 142 1.46 26.34 34.21
N GLU A 143 2.32 27.11 33.54
CA GLU A 143 2.89 26.73 32.24
C GLU A 143 3.72 25.44 32.34
N GLU A 144 4.54 25.30 33.38
CA GLU A 144 5.29 24.07 33.64
C GLU A 144 4.38 22.87 33.91
N GLU A 145 3.33 23.05 34.71
CA GLU A 145 2.37 21.97 35.01
C GLU A 145 1.56 21.56 33.79
N PHE A 146 1.15 22.53 32.97
CA PHE A 146 0.49 22.28 31.69
C PHE A 146 1.42 21.48 30.76
N LYS A 147 2.68 21.88 30.63
CA LYS A 147 3.68 21.17 29.81
C LYS A 147 3.95 19.76 30.33
N ARG A 148 4.08 19.60 31.66
CA ARG A 148 4.28 18.30 32.33
C ARG A 148 3.09 17.38 32.08
N SER A 149 1.88 17.88 32.30
CA SER A 149 0.64 17.14 32.06
C SER A 149 0.54 16.71 30.60
N LEU A 150 0.69 17.64 29.66
CA LEU A 150 0.63 17.36 28.23
C LEU A 150 1.66 16.29 27.82
N SER A 151 2.90 16.38 28.33
CA SER A 151 3.96 15.40 28.03
C SER A 151 3.68 14.03 28.64
N SER A 152 3.06 13.96 29.82
CA SER A 152 2.76 12.69 30.51
C SER A 152 1.64 11.88 29.82
N TYR A 153 0.66 12.59 29.22
CA TYR A 153 -0.47 11.97 28.53
C TYR A 153 -0.22 11.78 27.02
N SER A 154 0.69 12.54 26.41
CA SER A 154 1.05 12.41 24.99
C SER A 154 2.03 11.26 24.78
N LYS A 155 1.50 10.05 24.59
CA LYS A 155 2.29 8.85 24.28
C LYS A 155 2.27 8.52 22.77
N PRO A 156 3.37 8.01 22.19
CA PRO A 156 3.37 7.54 20.81
C PRO A 156 2.33 6.43 20.63
N MET A 157 1.55 6.52 19.55
CA MET A 157 0.56 5.49 19.24
C MET A 157 1.24 4.34 18.50
N GLU A 158 0.92 3.10 18.89
CA GLU A 158 1.46 1.91 18.22
C GLU A 158 0.88 1.73 16.80
N PRO A 159 1.67 1.22 15.83
CA PRO A 159 1.26 1.04 14.44
C PRO A 159 -0.03 0.24 14.24
N ASP A 160 -0.28 -0.78 15.05
CA ASP A 160 -1.46 -1.64 14.92
C ASP A 160 -2.77 -0.88 15.17
N ARG A 161 -2.72 0.18 15.99
CA ARG A 161 -3.86 1.08 16.21
C ARG A 161 -4.02 2.13 15.12
N LEU A 162 -2.98 2.39 14.32
CA LEU A 162 -3.08 3.26 13.13
C LEU A 162 -3.79 2.54 11.98
N ILE A 163 -3.57 1.24 11.80
CA ILE A 163 -4.16 0.44 10.72
C ILE A 163 -5.68 0.33 10.88
N LEU A 164 -6.18 0.18 12.11
CA LEU A 164 -7.61 0.19 12.43
C LEU A 164 -8.31 1.53 12.17
N CYS A 165 -7.54 2.58 11.90
CA CYS A 165 -8.03 3.93 11.62
C CYS A 165 -7.94 4.31 10.13
N LEU A 166 -7.41 3.42 9.28
CA LEU A 166 -7.34 3.60 7.83
C LEU A 166 -8.70 3.41 7.17
N PRO A 167 -9.02 4.17 6.10
CA PRO A 167 -10.18 3.95 5.24
C PRO A 167 -10.38 2.47 4.91
N ASP A 168 -11.64 2.02 4.83
CA ASP A 168 -11.97 0.63 4.52
C ASP A 168 -11.34 0.17 3.17
N SER A 169 -11.01 1.11 2.27
CA SER A 169 -10.31 0.90 1.00
C SER A 169 -8.83 0.47 1.15
N LEU A 170 -8.17 0.79 2.27
CA LEU A 170 -6.73 0.59 2.50
C LEU A 170 -6.41 -0.51 3.52
N GLN A 171 -7.42 -1.16 4.10
CA GLN A 171 -7.21 -2.28 5.01
C GLN A 171 -6.90 -3.56 4.21
N PRO A 172 -5.91 -4.38 4.62
CA PRO A 172 -5.64 -5.65 3.97
C PRO A 172 -6.88 -6.54 4.04
N SER A 173 -7.38 -6.92 2.87
CA SER A 173 -8.63 -7.65 2.66
C SER A 173 -8.62 -9.00 3.40
N SER A 174 -9.25 -9.02 4.58
CA SER A 174 -9.69 -10.23 5.26
C SER A 174 -11.22 -10.26 5.14
N GLU A 175 -11.72 -11.19 4.31
CA GLU A 175 -13.14 -11.50 4.18
C GLU A 175 -13.78 -11.78 5.54
N MET A 176 -14.77 -10.97 5.96
CA MET A 176 -15.98 -11.43 6.65
C MET A 176 -17.07 -10.32 6.64
N PRO A 177 -18.36 -10.66 6.57
CA PRO A 177 -19.41 -9.73 6.19
C PRO A 177 -20.14 -9.07 7.38
N GLY A 178 -20.51 -7.81 7.17
CA GLY A 178 -21.75 -7.24 7.72
C GLY A 178 -21.61 -6.43 9.01
N HIS A 179 -21.38 -5.13 8.87
CA HIS A 179 -22.20 -4.11 9.53
C HIS A 179 -22.03 -2.76 8.83
N GLN A 180 -23.17 -2.17 8.46
CA GLN A 180 -23.26 -0.81 7.94
C GLN A 180 -22.81 0.21 9.00
N GLY A 181 -22.07 1.23 8.56
CA GLY A 181 -22.12 2.56 9.18
C GLY A 181 -20.78 3.14 9.63
N GLY A 182 -20.09 3.80 8.70
CA GLY A 182 -19.58 5.16 8.92
C GLY A 182 -18.28 5.34 9.71
N SER A 183 -17.40 6.10 9.06
CA SER A 183 -16.35 6.94 9.63
C SER A 183 -14.99 6.27 9.81
N SER A 184 -14.25 6.30 8.72
CA SER A 184 -12.84 5.97 8.63
C SER A 184 -12.08 7.16 8.01
N GLY A 185 -10.93 7.51 8.58
CA GLY A 185 -10.26 8.82 8.46
C GLY A 185 -9.92 9.47 9.81
N LYS A 186 -9.54 8.69 10.84
CA LYS A 186 -9.75 9.05 12.26
C LYS A 186 -8.51 9.24 13.15
N THR A 187 -7.31 9.47 12.64
CA THR A 187 -6.16 9.74 13.55
C THR A 187 -5.85 11.22 13.69
N VAL A 188 -5.53 11.92 12.59
CA VAL A 188 -5.26 13.38 12.65
C VAL A 188 -6.57 14.16 12.83
N VAL A 189 -7.66 13.70 12.19
CA VAL A 189 -9.02 14.23 12.41
C VAL A 189 -9.43 14.06 13.88
N CYS A 190 -9.08 12.95 14.54
CA CYS A 190 -9.43 12.73 15.95
C CYS A 190 -8.60 13.59 16.91
N TRP A 191 -7.36 13.97 16.56
CA TRP A 191 -6.60 14.95 17.33
C TRP A 191 -7.19 16.37 17.16
N ARG A 192 -7.48 16.79 15.91
CA ARG A 192 -8.13 18.08 15.61
C ARG A 192 -9.48 18.21 16.33
N THR A 193 -10.35 17.21 16.17
CA THR A 193 -11.75 17.26 16.66
C THR A 193 -11.94 16.99 18.15
N LYS A 194 -10.99 16.32 18.84
CA LYS A 194 -11.18 15.98 20.26
C LYS A 194 -10.27 16.73 21.23
N VAL A 195 -9.07 17.15 20.80
CA VAL A 195 -8.08 17.78 21.69
C VAL A 195 -7.99 19.27 21.40
N CYS A 196 -7.78 19.66 20.14
CA CYS A 196 -7.71 21.08 19.78
C CYS A 196 -9.05 21.80 20.00
N ASP A 197 -10.18 21.21 19.59
CA ASP A 197 -11.50 21.81 19.80
C ASP A 197 -11.88 21.97 21.29
N LYS A 198 -11.40 21.07 22.17
CA LYS A 198 -11.67 21.17 23.62
C LYS A 198 -10.75 22.14 24.36
N ILE A 199 -9.51 22.31 23.90
CA ILE A 199 -8.54 23.22 24.54
C ILE A 199 -8.80 24.67 24.12
N PHE A 200 -9.24 24.88 22.87
CA PHE A 200 -9.39 26.21 22.27
C PHE A 200 -10.85 26.61 22.01
N GLU A 201 -11.79 26.10 22.81
CA GLU A 201 -13.22 26.41 22.69
C GLU A 201 -13.44 27.95 22.71
N GLY A 202 -14.01 28.49 21.62
CA GLY A 202 -14.24 29.93 21.43
C GLY A 202 -13.07 30.74 20.85
N MET A 203 -11.93 30.11 20.50
CA MET A 203 -10.74 30.76 19.94
C MET A 203 -10.26 30.07 18.64
N ASP A 204 -11.10 30.07 17.59
CA ASP A 204 -10.86 29.33 16.35
C ASP A 204 -9.54 29.71 15.63
N SER A 205 -9.13 30.99 15.66
CA SER A 205 -7.89 31.43 15.00
C SER A 205 -6.62 30.86 15.64
N LEU A 206 -6.57 30.80 16.98
CA LEU A 206 -5.45 30.24 17.73
C LEU A 206 -5.42 28.72 17.63
N ARG A 207 -6.59 28.07 17.59
CA ARG A 207 -6.72 26.63 17.34
C ARG A 207 -6.06 26.26 16.01
N ASP A 208 -6.43 26.94 14.94
CA ASP A 208 -5.96 26.63 13.59
C ASP A 208 -4.46 26.89 13.43
N GLN A 209 -3.94 27.95 14.07
CA GLN A 209 -2.50 28.24 14.08
C GLN A 209 -1.69 27.18 14.85
N CYS A 210 -2.14 26.81 16.05
CA CYS A 210 -1.49 25.76 16.85
C CYS A 210 -1.52 24.41 16.13
N PHE A 211 -2.67 24.06 15.53
CA PHE A 211 -2.83 22.84 14.74
C PHE A 211 -1.85 22.81 13.55
N ALA A 212 -1.73 23.91 12.81
CA ALA A 212 -0.78 24.04 11.70
C ALA A 212 0.67 23.82 12.17
N GLU A 213 1.11 24.51 13.23
CA GLU A 213 2.49 24.40 13.74
C GLU A 213 2.86 22.98 14.21
N VAL A 214 1.92 22.27 14.83
CA VAL A 214 2.15 20.90 15.32
C VAL A 214 2.16 19.87 14.19
N SER A 215 1.27 20.03 13.20
CA SER A 215 1.08 19.03 12.14
C SER A 215 1.99 19.26 10.92
N ALA A 216 2.48 20.48 10.70
CA ALA A 216 3.32 20.86 9.57
C ALA A 216 4.50 19.91 9.33
N ASN A 217 5.35 19.71 10.34
CA ASN A 217 6.55 18.88 10.19
C ASN A 217 6.23 17.43 9.80
N SER A 218 5.16 16.86 10.37
CA SER A 218 4.75 15.49 10.07
C SER A 218 4.20 15.36 8.66
N LEU A 219 3.36 16.32 8.25
CA LEU A 219 2.82 16.33 6.88
C LEU A 219 3.92 16.57 5.86
N PHE A 220 4.79 17.55 6.04
CA PHE A 220 5.87 17.84 5.10
C PHE A 220 6.86 16.68 4.99
N MET A 221 7.14 15.96 6.08
CA MET A 221 7.93 14.72 6.00
C MET A 221 7.25 13.67 5.12
N LEU A 222 5.93 13.45 5.26
CA LEU A 222 5.17 12.53 4.42
C LEU A 222 5.15 12.97 2.95
N LEU A 223 4.88 14.25 2.69
CA LEU A 223 4.87 14.80 1.33
C LEU A 223 6.26 14.76 0.70
N SER A 224 7.33 14.99 1.46
CA SER A 224 8.71 14.94 0.97
C SER A 224 9.10 13.55 0.45
N PHE A 225 8.52 12.48 1.00
CA PHE A 225 8.71 11.13 0.47
C PHE A 225 8.09 10.97 -0.92
N GLY A 226 6.87 11.50 -1.11
CA GLY A 226 6.24 11.54 -2.43
C GLY A 226 7.02 12.40 -3.42
N GLU A 227 7.50 13.55 -2.98
CA GLU A 227 8.30 14.46 -3.79
C GLU A 227 9.60 13.78 -4.25
N ALA A 228 10.31 13.11 -3.33
CA ALA A 228 11.52 12.36 -3.66
C ALA A 228 11.29 11.24 -4.69
N ILE A 229 10.11 10.61 -4.68
CA ILE A 229 9.73 9.61 -5.69
C ILE A 229 9.42 10.28 -7.03
N ALA A 230 8.69 11.40 -7.02
CA ALA A 230 8.36 12.19 -8.21
C ALA A 230 9.61 12.76 -8.90
N GLU A 231 10.63 13.17 -8.14
CA GLU A 231 11.92 13.67 -8.64
C GLU A 231 12.90 12.54 -9.03
N SER A 232 12.59 11.30 -8.65
CA SER A 232 13.48 10.17 -8.94
C SER A 232 13.59 9.90 -10.44
N LYS A 233 14.67 9.24 -10.87
CA LYS A 233 14.85 8.88 -12.28
C LYS A 233 13.62 8.14 -12.82
N ARG A 234 12.99 8.73 -13.84
CA ARG A 234 11.84 8.18 -14.57
C ARG A 234 12.21 6.85 -15.24
N SER A 235 11.34 5.87 -15.08
CA SER A 235 11.40 4.61 -15.84
C SER A 235 9.99 4.01 -15.96
N PRO A 236 9.71 3.25 -17.04
CA PRO A 236 8.39 2.67 -17.25
C PRO A 236 7.91 1.80 -16.08
N GLU A 237 8.80 1.04 -15.44
CA GLU A 237 8.45 0.15 -14.32
C GLU A 237 7.98 0.91 -13.08
N LYS A 238 8.43 2.16 -12.89
CA LYS A 238 8.03 3.01 -11.77
C LYS A 238 6.68 3.70 -11.99
N LEU A 239 6.15 3.70 -13.22
CA LEU A 239 4.89 4.38 -13.53
C LEU A 239 3.76 3.89 -12.62
N PHE A 240 3.65 2.57 -12.40
CA PHE A 240 2.57 2.00 -11.60
C PHE A 240 2.61 2.49 -10.14
N VAL A 241 3.81 2.59 -9.55
CA VAL A 241 3.97 3.16 -8.20
C VAL A 241 3.58 4.64 -8.16
N LEU A 242 3.93 5.41 -9.20
CA LEU A 242 3.52 6.82 -9.29
C LEU A 242 1.99 6.95 -9.39
N LEU A 243 1.33 6.05 -10.13
CA LEU A 243 -0.13 6.02 -10.25
C LEU A 243 -0.80 5.63 -8.91
N ASP A 244 -0.28 4.63 -8.21
CA ASP A 244 -0.76 4.26 -6.87
C ASP A 244 -0.69 5.47 -5.92
N MET A 245 0.45 6.16 -5.89
CA MET A 245 0.62 7.35 -5.04
C MET A 245 -0.32 8.49 -5.44
N TYR A 246 -0.52 8.71 -6.74
CA TYR A 246 -1.47 9.71 -7.24
C TYR A 246 -2.92 9.38 -6.85
N GLU A 247 -3.34 8.11 -6.93
CA GLU A 247 -4.67 7.66 -6.50
C GLU A 247 -4.92 7.99 -5.03
N ILE A 248 -3.98 7.62 -4.16
CA ILE A 248 -4.10 7.89 -2.72
C ILE A 248 -4.14 9.39 -2.43
N MET A 249 -3.25 10.16 -3.05
CA MET A 249 -3.25 11.62 -2.87
C MET A 249 -4.57 12.26 -3.32
N ARG A 250 -5.16 11.75 -4.41
CA ARG A 250 -6.44 12.22 -4.93
C ARG A 250 -7.62 11.81 -4.06
N GLU A 251 -7.64 10.57 -3.54
CA GLU A 251 -8.66 10.10 -2.59
C GLU A 251 -8.65 10.93 -1.30
N LEU A 252 -7.45 11.20 -0.77
CA LEU A 252 -7.25 12.00 0.44
C LEU A 252 -7.43 13.51 0.24
N GLN A 253 -7.49 14.02 -1.00
CA GLN A 253 -7.56 15.46 -1.26
C GLN A 253 -8.73 16.13 -0.52
N SER A 254 -9.92 15.52 -0.56
CA SER A 254 -11.11 16.06 0.12
C SER A 254 -10.98 16.03 1.65
N GLU A 255 -10.36 14.98 2.20
CA GLU A 255 -10.10 14.86 3.63
C GLU A 255 -9.07 15.88 4.11
N ILE A 256 -8.03 16.13 3.31
CA ILE A 256 -7.01 17.16 3.56
C ILE A 256 -7.66 18.55 3.55
N GLU A 257 -8.53 18.86 2.58
CA GLU A 257 -9.25 20.15 2.56
C GLU A 257 -10.09 20.36 3.83
N ILE A 258 -10.83 19.34 4.27
CA ILE A 258 -11.65 19.40 5.50
C ILE A 258 -10.75 19.51 6.75
N LEU A 259 -9.68 18.72 6.80
CA LEU A 259 -8.76 18.65 7.93
C LEU A 259 -7.90 19.92 8.09
N PHE A 260 -7.73 20.72 7.03
CA PHE A 260 -6.86 21.89 6.99
C PHE A 260 -7.59 23.16 6.53
N GLU A 261 -8.90 23.28 6.80
CA GLU A 261 -9.76 24.38 6.34
C GLU A 261 -9.25 25.80 6.74
N GLY A 262 -8.59 25.93 7.89
CA GLY A 262 -8.14 27.20 8.46
C GLY A 262 -7.11 27.94 7.58
N LYS A 263 -7.10 29.27 7.67
CA LYS A 263 -6.17 30.13 6.91
C LYS A 263 -4.69 29.82 7.21
N ALA A 264 -4.37 29.48 8.45
CA ALA A 264 -3.01 29.12 8.87
C ALA A 264 -2.52 27.79 8.25
N CYS A 265 -3.43 26.95 7.75
CA CYS A 265 -3.10 25.66 7.14
C CYS A 265 -3.09 25.71 5.60
N LEU A 266 -3.17 26.89 4.98
CA LEU A 266 -3.23 27.04 3.52
C LEU A 266 -2.01 26.40 2.83
N GLU A 267 -0.80 26.65 3.32
CA GLU A 267 0.44 26.13 2.76
C GLU A 267 0.47 24.59 2.72
N MET A 268 -0.12 23.94 3.73
CA MET A 268 -0.21 22.49 3.82
C MET A 268 -1.09 21.89 2.72
N ARG A 269 -2.23 22.53 2.45
CA ARG A 269 -3.14 22.13 1.37
C ARG A 269 -2.53 22.38 -0.01
N GLU A 270 -1.92 23.55 -0.19
CA GLU A 270 -1.22 23.89 -1.44
C GLU A 270 -0.06 22.92 -1.72
N SER A 271 0.70 22.53 -0.70
CA SER A 271 1.78 21.56 -0.82
C SER A 271 1.29 20.16 -1.17
N ALA A 272 0.21 19.70 -0.53
CA ALA A 272 -0.41 18.41 -0.86
C ALA A 272 -0.94 18.40 -2.30
N LEU A 273 -1.64 19.46 -2.71
CA LEU A 273 -2.11 19.63 -4.08
C LEU A 273 -0.94 19.68 -5.07
N SER A 274 0.13 20.42 -4.74
CA SER A 274 1.33 20.53 -5.57
C SER A 274 1.96 19.15 -5.82
N LEU A 275 2.09 18.32 -4.79
CA LEU A 275 2.59 16.95 -4.93
C LEU A 275 1.67 16.11 -5.86
N THR A 276 0.35 16.17 -5.68
CA THR A 276 -0.60 15.48 -6.56
C THR A 276 -0.41 15.88 -8.02
N LYS A 277 -0.20 17.17 -8.28
CA LYS A 277 0.09 17.70 -9.63
C LYS A 277 1.43 17.21 -10.16
N HIS A 278 2.47 17.22 -9.34
CA HIS A 278 3.80 16.79 -9.74
C HIS A 278 3.83 15.28 -10.05
N LEU A 279 3.20 14.44 -9.22
CA LEU A 279 3.04 13.00 -9.49
C LEU A 279 2.35 12.73 -10.83
N ALA A 280 1.25 13.43 -11.11
CA ALA A 280 0.54 13.31 -12.38
C ALA A 280 1.41 13.71 -13.58
N GLN A 281 2.11 14.85 -13.49
CA GLN A 281 3.02 15.31 -14.54
C GLN A 281 4.17 14.32 -14.78
N THR A 282 4.80 13.82 -13.72
CA THR A 282 5.86 12.81 -13.82
C THR A 282 5.35 11.52 -14.44
N ALA A 283 4.13 11.09 -14.12
CA ALA A 283 3.50 9.93 -14.76
C ALA A 283 3.26 10.17 -16.27
N GLN A 284 2.72 11.33 -16.66
CA GLN A 284 2.54 11.71 -18.08
C GLN A 284 3.86 11.74 -18.85
N GLN A 285 4.91 12.31 -18.26
CA GLN A 285 6.24 12.34 -18.84
C GLN A 285 6.84 10.92 -18.96
N THR A 286 6.61 10.06 -17.98
CA THR A 286 7.05 8.66 -18.01
C THR A 286 6.37 7.87 -19.13
N PHE A 287 5.11 8.16 -19.47
CA PHE A 287 4.46 7.61 -20.66
C PHE A 287 5.15 8.03 -21.95
N ALA A 288 5.49 9.32 -22.08
CA ALA A 288 6.22 9.81 -23.25
C ALA A 288 7.61 9.17 -23.37
N ASP A 289 8.33 9.02 -22.26
CA ASP A 289 9.63 8.33 -22.24
C ASP A 289 9.49 6.85 -22.65
N PHE A 290 8.43 6.17 -22.19
CA PHE A 290 8.17 4.78 -22.58
C PHE A 290 7.92 4.65 -24.08
N GLU A 291 7.10 5.53 -24.64
CA GLU A 291 6.85 5.58 -26.08
C GLU A 291 8.14 5.81 -26.87
N GLU A 292 8.94 6.81 -26.49
CA GLU A 292 10.23 7.10 -27.12
C GLU A 292 11.20 5.92 -27.00
N ALA A 293 11.19 5.22 -25.85
CA ALA A 293 12.02 4.04 -25.64
C ALA A 293 11.59 2.86 -26.54
N VAL A 294 10.29 2.67 -26.77
CA VAL A 294 9.78 1.65 -27.71
C VAL A 294 10.13 2.01 -29.15
N GLU A 295 10.05 3.29 -29.52
CA GLU A 295 10.42 3.78 -30.85
C GLU A 295 11.91 3.53 -31.12
N LYS A 296 12.77 3.96 -30.18
CA LYS A 296 14.23 3.93 -30.29
C LYS A 296 14.84 2.57 -29.96
N ASP A 297 14.05 1.55 -29.65
CA ASP A 297 14.56 0.19 -29.40
C ASP A 297 15.23 -0.38 -30.66
N ALA A 298 16.53 -0.13 -30.77
CA ALA A 298 17.39 -0.50 -31.88
C ALA A 298 18.05 -1.87 -31.66
N THR A 299 17.53 -2.68 -30.72
CA THR A 299 18.10 -4.00 -30.42
C THR A 299 18.27 -4.81 -31.70
N LYS A 300 19.53 -5.15 -32.03
CA LYS A 300 19.92 -5.96 -33.19
C LYS A 300 19.49 -7.43 -33.06
N THR A 301 18.72 -7.77 -32.05
CA THR A 301 18.22 -9.11 -31.77
C THR A 301 17.07 -9.45 -32.72
N ALA A 302 17.36 -9.54 -34.02
CA ALA A 302 16.43 -10.15 -34.96
C ALA A 302 16.26 -11.62 -34.60
N VAL A 303 15.03 -12.04 -34.30
CA VAL A 303 14.77 -13.42 -33.89
C VAL A 303 14.85 -14.31 -35.13
N GLN A 304 15.85 -15.19 -35.18
CA GLN A 304 16.24 -15.89 -36.42
C GLN A 304 15.12 -16.76 -37.02
N ASP A 305 14.17 -17.21 -36.21
CA ASP A 305 13.05 -18.07 -36.61
C ASP A 305 11.76 -17.29 -36.97
N GLY A 306 11.78 -15.96 -36.89
CA GLY A 306 10.62 -15.12 -37.19
C GLY A 306 9.47 -15.19 -36.18
N THR A 307 9.71 -15.71 -34.97
CA THR A 307 8.71 -15.77 -33.89
C THR A 307 8.34 -14.37 -33.34
N VAL A 308 7.53 -14.34 -32.29
CA VAL A 308 7.17 -13.08 -31.59
C VAL A 308 8.41 -12.49 -30.93
N HIS A 309 8.67 -11.21 -31.18
CA HIS A 309 9.80 -10.47 -30.63
C HIS A 309 9.58 -10.20 -29.12
N PRO A 310 10.62 -10.31 -28.28
CA PRO A 310 10.50 -10.03 -26.84
C PRO A 310 9.90 -8.65 -26.54
N LEU A 311 10.33 -7.60 -27.26
CA LEU A 311 9.72 -6.25 -27.19
C LEU A 311 8.19 -6.28 -27.36
N THR A 312 7.66 -7.04 -28.31
CA THR A 312 6.21 -7.14 -28.52
C THR A 312 5.51 -7.71 -27.30
N SER A 313 6.07 -8.77 -26.70
CA SER A 313 5.50 -9.33 -25.47
C SER A 313 5.60 -8.37 -24.28
N TYR A 314 6.72 -7.64 -24.16
CA TYR A 314 6.96 -6.66 -23.12
C TYR A 314 5.97 -5.50 -23.19
N VAL A 315 5.87 -4.83 -24.35
CA VAL A 315 4.97 -3.69 -24.55
C VAL A 315 3.50 -4.10 -24.37
N ILE A 316 3.12 -5.28 -24.87
CA ILE A 316 1.73 -5.74 -24.72
C ILE A 316 1.40 -6.10 -23.27
N ASN A 317 2.34 -6.68 -22.51
CA ASN A 317 2.12 -6.91 -21.09
C ASN A 317 2.08 -5.60 -20.31
N TYR A 318 2.93 -4.63 -20.66
CA TYR A 318 2.88 -3.29 -20.09
C TYR A 318 1.51 -2.63 -20.33
N VAL A 319 1.01 -2.66 -21.57
CA VAL A 319 -0.32 -2.14 -21.89
C VAL A 319 -1.41 -2.87 -21.12
N LYS A 320 -1.34 -4.20 -20.96
CA LYS A 320 -2.31 -4.91 -20.11
C LYS A 320 -2.34 -4.39 -18.69
N PHE A 321 -1.17 -4.15 -18.08
CA PHE A 321 -1.10 -3.59 -16.73
C PHE A 321 -1.64 -2.16 -16.67
N LEU A 322 -1.49 -1.35 -17.72
CA LEU A 322 -2.12 -0.02 -17.76
C LEU A 322 -3.65 -0.07 -17.68
N PHE A 323 -4.28 -1.15 -18.16
CA PHE A 323 -5.74 -1.29 -18.09
C PHE A 323 -6.23 -1.56 -16.66
N ASP A 324 -5.41 -2.14 -15.80
CA ASP A 324 -5.75 -2.25 -14.37
C ASP A 324 -5.91 -0.86 -13.72
N TYR A 325 -5.26 0.16 -14.28
CA TYR A 325 -5.31 1.57 -13.86
C TYR A 325 -6.23 2.45 -14.73
N GLN A 326 -7.17 1.86 -15.48
CA GLN A 326 -7.97 2.58 -16.48
C GLN A 326 -8.73 3.78 -15.90
N SER A 327 -9.36 3.64 -14.73
CA SER A 327 -10.12 4.73 -14.08
C SER A 327 -9.22 5.91 -13.73
N THR A 328 -8.05 5.62 -13.18
CA THR A 328 -7.07 6.59 -12.71
C THR A 328 -6.43 7.32 -13.87
N LEU A 329 -6.05 6.59 -14.93
CA LEU A 329 -5.51 7.19 -16.13
C LEU A 329 -6.53 8.10 -16.83
N LYS A 330 -7.81 7.71 -16.86
CA LYS A 330 -8.87 8.59 -17.37
C LYS A 330 -8.97 9.90 -16.59
N GLN A 331 -8.84 9.86 -15.26
CA GLN A 331 -8.87 11.07 -14.41
C GLN A 331 -7.60 11.90 -14.55
N LEU A 332 -6.43 11.26 -14.60
CA LEU A 332 -5.13 11.90 -14.78
C LEU A 332 -5.04 12.67 -16.10
N PHE A 333 -5.64 12.16 -17.18
CA PHE A 333 -5.72 12.88 -18.46
C PHE A 333 -6.88 13.90 -18.54
N LEU A 334 -7.75 13.99 -17.52
CA LEU A 334 -8.78 15.04 -17.41
C LEU A 334 -8.28 16.29 -16.67
N GLU A 335 -7.54 16.09 -15.59
CA GLU A 335 -7.33 17.12 -14.55
C GLU A 335 -6.28 18.18 -14.92
N PHE A 336 -5.53 17.98 -16.01
CA PHE A 336 -4.33 18.77 -16.37
C PHE A 336 -4.35 19.43 -17.75
N GLU A 337 -5.47 19.40 -18.48
CA GLU A 337 -5.60 20.14 -19.75
C GLU A 337 -6.78 21.11 -19.75
N ASP A 338 -6.47 22.39 -20.00
CA ASP A 338 -7.36 23.57 -19.92
C ASP A 338 -8.33 23.71 -21.12
N ASN A 339 -8.43 22.69 -21.98
CA ASN A 339 -9.26 22.74 -23.19
C ASN A 339 -10.42 21.76 -23.09
N GLY A 340 -11.59 22.32 -22.77
CA GLY A 340 -12.85 21.62 -22.49
C GLY A 340 -13.53 20.94 -23.68
N ASP A 341 -12.80 20.29 -24.58
CA ASP A 341 -13.41 19.50 -25.65
C ASP A 341 -12.72 18.14 -25.87
N HIS A 342 -13.59 17.13 -26.07
CA HIS A 342 -13.35 15.73 -26.41
C HIS A 342 -13.09 14.73 -25.26
N GLU A 343 -14.20 14.13 -24.83
CA GLU A 343 -14.41 12.73 -24.44
C GLU A 343 -13.21 12.02 -23.82
N THR A 344 -13.24 11.85 -22.50
CA THR A 344 -12.22 11.23 -21.64
C THR A 344 -11.62 9.91 -22.17
N ASN A 345 -12.45 9.10 -22.82
CA ASN A 345 -12.04 7.85 -23.41
C ASN A 345 -11.07 8.05 -24.59
N SER A 346 -11.19 9.17 -25.31
CA SER A 346 -10.43 9.49 -26.52
C SER A 346 -8.93 9.72 -26.26
N LYS A 347 -8.55 10.38 -25.16
CA LYS A 347 -7.14 10.68 -24.86
C LYS A 347 -6.36 9.46 -24.39
N PHE A 348 -6.90 8.69 -23.45
CA PHE A 348 -6.28 7.42 -23.05
C PHE A 348 -6.24 6.42 -24.22
N ALA A 349 -7.29 6.39 -25.05
CA ALA A 349 -7.28 5.63 -26.29
C ALA A 349 -6.19 6.12 -27.26
N SER A 350 -6.01 7.43 -27.42
CA SER A 350 -4.98 8.03 -28.27
C SER A 350 -3.58 7.63 -27.83
N VAL A 351 -3.25 7.73 -26.53
CA VAL A 351 -1.95 7.29 -25.99
C VAL A 351 -1.74 5.80 -26.23
N THR A 352 -2.74 4.98 -25.94
CA THR A 352 -2.67 3.53 -26.17
C THR A 352 -2.48 3.20 -27.65
N MET A 353 -3.21 3.88 -28.55
CA MET A 353 -3.06 3.71 -30.00
C MET A 353 -1.67 4.12 -30.47
N ARG A 354 -1.12 5.21 -29.92
CA ARG A 354 0.22 5.71 -30.25
C ARG A 354 1.31 4.71 -29.86
N ILE A 355 1.25 4.13 -28.65
CA ILE A 355 2.15 3.05 -28.22
C ILE A 355 2.07 1.85 -29.16
N MET A 356 0.85 1.44 -29.55
CA MET A 356 0.67 0.31 -30.49
C MET A 356 1.23 0.62 -31.88
N GLN A 357 1.05 1.85 -32.36
CA GLN A 357 1.57 2.31 -33.65
C GLN A 357 3.10 2.35 -33.65
N VAL A 358 3.70 2.95 -32.62
CA VAL A 358 5.17 3.01 -32.46
C VAL A 358 5.77 1.60 -32.39
N LEU A 359 5.14 0.67 -31.66
CA LEU A 359 5.55 -0.74 -31.65
C LEU A 359 5.47 -1.35 -33.05
N GLN A 360 4.40 -1.09 -33.81
CA GLN A 360 4.26 -1.61 -35.17
C GLN A 360 5.34 -1.05 -36.10
N GLU A 361 5.59 0.26 -36.09
CA GLU A 361 6.61 0.91 -36.91
C GLU A 361 8.02 0.40 -36.58
N ASN A 362 8.32 0.19 -35.30
CA ASN A 362 9.57 -0.42 -34.85
C ASN A 362 9.72 -1.86 -35.37
N LEU A 363 8.66 -2.68 -35.29
CA LEU A 363 8.63 -4.04 -35.82
C LEU A 363 8.79 -4.06 -37.34
N GLU A 364 8.18 -3.12 -38.07
CA GLU A 364 8.38 -2.94 -39.51
C GLU A 364 9.84 -2.58 -39.83
N GLY A 365 10.46 -1.70 -39.04
CA GLY A 365 11.90 -1.42 -39.11
C GLY A 365 12.76 -2.67 -38.92
N LYS A 366 12.49 -3.47 -37.90
CA LYS A 366 13.19 -4.74 -37.62
C LYS A 366 12.97 -5.80 -38.69
N SER A 367 11.77 -5.87 -39.26
CA SER A 367 11.44 -6.81 -40.33
C SER A 367 12.29 -6.63 -41.60
N LYS A 368 12.82 -5.42 -41.84
CA LYS A 368 13.69 -5.11 -42.98
C LYS A 368 15.10 -5.69 -42.83
N GLN A 369 15.48 -6.16 -41.65
CA GLN A 369 16.80 -6.75 -41.38
C GLN A 369 16.90 -8.21 -41.86
N TYR A 370 15.78 -8.89 -42.11
CA TYR A 370 15.79 -10.26 -42.62
C TYR A 370 16.20 -10.32 -44.10
N LYS A 371 17.11 -11.23 -44.42
CA LYS A 371 17.56 -11.48 -45.80
C LYS A 371 16.46 -12.08 -46.67
N ASP A 372 15.60 -12.93 -46.10
CA ASP A 372 14.48 -13.55 -46.82
C ASP A 372 13.20 -12.70 -46.64
N PRO A 373 12.65 -12.11 -47.73
CA PRO A 373 11.42 -11.32 -47.65
C PRO A 373 10.20 -12.13 -47.17
N ALA A 374 10.18 -13.46 -47.38
CA ALA A 374 9.11 -14.29 -46.84
C ALA A 374 9.18 -14.38 -45.31
N LEU A 375 10.39 -14.49 -44.74
CA LEU A 375 10.59 -14.49 -43.29
C LEU A 375 10.20 -13.14 -42.67
N SER A 376 10.50 -12.02 -43.35
CA SER A 376 10.08 -10.68 -42.94
C SER A 376 8.55 -10.56 -42.77
N HIS A 377 7.78 -11.06 -43.75
CA HIS A 377 6.32 -11.07 -43.65
C HIS A 377 5.78 -12.06 -42.63
N LEU A 378 6.44 -13.21 -42.44
CA LEU A 378 6.06 -14.17 -41.40
C LEU A 378 6.28 -13.58 -40.00
N PHE A 379 7.38 -12.87 -39.79
CA PHE A 379 7.69 -12.14 -38.56
C PHE A 379 6.61 -11.09 -38.25
N LEU A 380 6.28 -10.22 -39.20
CA LEU A 380 5.25 -9.18 -39.00
C LEU A 380 3.88 -9.81 -38.72
N MET A 381 3.51 -10.85 -39.47
CA MET A 381 2.27 -11.58 -39.26
C MET A 381 2.19 -12.19 -37.85
N ASN A 382 3.26 -12.83 -37.36
CA ASN A 382 3.31 -13.40 -36.01
C ASN A 382 3.12 -12.34 -34.92
N ASN A 383 3.87 -11.25 -35.00
CA ASN A 383 3.86 -10.19 -33.99
C ASN A 383 2.52 -9.43 -33.98
N ILE A 384 2.00 -9.03 -35.14
CA ILE A 384 0.71 -8.33 -35.22
C ILE A 384 -0.42 -9.25 -34.78
N ASN A 385 -0.37 -10.55 -35.12
CA ASN A 385 -1.37 -11.51 -34.63
C ASN A 385 -1.32 -11.66 -33.10
N TYR A 386 -0.12 -11.66 -32.50
CA TYR A 386 0.03 -11.68 -31.05
C TYR A 386 -0.56 -10.43 -30.39
N ILE A 387 -0.31 -9.25 -30.96
CA ILE A 387 -0.90 -7.97 -30.51
C ILE A 387 -2.43 -8.06 -30.57
N VAL A 388 -3.01 -8.41 -31.72
CA VAL A 388 -4.47 -8.52 -31.93
C VAL A 388 -5.11 -9.51 -30.97
N ARG A 389 -4.49 -10.69 -30.79
CA ARG A 389 -4.98 -11.71 -29.87
C ARG A 389 -4.94 -11.23 -28.42
N SER A 390 -3.89 -10.51 -28.05
CA SER A 390 -3.73 -9.99 -26.68
C SER A 390 -4.75 -8.90 -26.39
N VAL A 391 -4.93 -7.93 -27.28
CA VAL A 391 -5.94 -6.87 -27.15
C VAL A 391 -7.35 -7.46 -27.08
N ARG A 392 -7.69 -8.45 -27.93
CA ARG A 392 -9.00 -9.11 -27.92
C ARG A 392 -9.32 -9.82 -26.60
N LYS A 393 -8.30 -10.22 -25.84
CA LYS A 393 -8.43 -10.95 -24.58
C LYS A 393 -8.40 -10.05 -23.34
N SER A 394 -8.21 -8.74 -23.50
CA SER A 394 -8.13 -7.76 -22.41
C SER A 394 -9.18 -6.68 -22.58
N GLU A 395 -9.38 -5.88 -21.53
CA GLU A 395 -10.30 -4.72 -21.53
C GLU A 395 -9.92 -3.65 -22.56
N ALA A 396 -8.67 -3.68 -23.04
CA ALA A 396 -8.21 -2.90 -24.20
C ALA A 396 -9.11 -3.00 -25.44
N LYS A 397 -9.81 -4.12 -25.62
CA LYS A 397 -10.77 -4.28 -26.71
C LYS A 397 -11.88 -3.23 -26.66
N ASP A 398 -12.39 -2.93 -25.47
CA ASP A 398 -13.54 -2.03 -25.28
C ASP A 398 -13.15 -0.57 -25.52
N LEU A 399 -11.89 -0.21 -25.20
CA LEU A 399 -11.34 1.11 -25.47
C LEU A 399 -11.00 1.33 -26.96
N LEU A 400 -10.36 0.35 -27.60
CA LEU A 400 -9.89 0.48 -29.00
C LEU A 400 -10.99 0.17 -30.03
N GLY A 401 -12.02 -0.58 -29.64
CA GLY A 401 -13.15 -0.95 -30.49
C GLY A 401 -12.88 -2.11 -31.45
N ASP A 402 -13.98 -2.73 -31.92
CA ASP A 402 -13.93 -3.85 -32.87
C ASP A 402 -13.34 -3.45 -34.23
N ASP A 403 -13.47 -2.19 -34.64
CA ASP A 403 -12.91 -1.67 -35.88
C ASP A 403 -11.38 -1.74 -35.92
N TRP A 404 -10.73 -1.40 -34.81
CA TRP A 404 -9.28 -1.50 -34.67
C TRP A 404 -8.83 -2.96 -34.79
N VAL A 405 -9.52 -3.88 -34.11
CA VAL A 405 -9.25 -5.33 -34.16
C VAL A 405 -9.41 -5.86 -35.59
N GLN A 406 -10.47 -5.46 -36.28
CA GLN A 406 -10.75 -5.91 -37.64
C GLN A 406 -9.73 -5.36 -38.64
N ARG A 407 -9.32 -4.09 -38.50
CA ARG A 407 -8.25 -3.49 -39.31
C ARG A 407 -6.94 -4.25 -39.18
N HIS A 408 -6.51 -4.56 -37.95
CA HIS A 408 -5.26 -5.28 -37.73
C HIS A 408 -5.34 -6.75 -38.17
N ARG A 409 -6.49 -7.42 -38.04
CA ARG A 409 -6.70 -8.76 -38.66
C ARG A 409 -6.50 -8.73 -40.18
N ARG A 410 -6.98 -7.68 -40.87
CA ARG A 410 -6.75 -7.52 -42.32
C ARG A 410 -5.26 -7.35 -42.64
N ILE A 411 -4.50 -6.65 -41.77
CA ILE A 411 -3.04 -6.51 -41.92
C ILE A 411 -2.34 -7.87 -41.76
N VAL A 412 -2.72 -8.67 -40.75
CA VAL A 412 -2.21 -10.05 -40.57
C VAL A 412 -2.48 -10.90 -41.82
N GLN A 413 -3.70 -10.84 -42.35
CA GLN A 413 -4.07 -11.57 -43.57
C GLN A 413 -3.28 -11.10 -44.79
N LYS A 414 -3.04 -9.79 -44.95
CA LYS A 414 -2.21 -9.23 -46.02
C LYS A 414 -0.79 -9.78 -45.97
N HIS A 415 -0.17 -9.82 -44.78
CA HIS A 415 1.17 -10.41 -44.62
C HIS A 415 1.18 -11.93 -44.87
N ALA A 416 0.15 -12.66 -44.42
CA ALA A 416 0.01 -14.08 -44.70
C ALA A 416 -0.06 -14.37 -46.21
N GLN A 417 -0.83 -13.58 -46.96
CA GLN A 417 -0.92 -13.69 -48.42
C GLN A 417 0.42 -13.37 -49.11
N GLN A 418 1.11 -12.33 -48.64
CA GLN A 418 2.40 -11.93 -49.21
C GLN A 418 3.51 -12.95 -48.92
N TYR A 419 3.54 -13.52 -47.72
CA TYR A 419 4.38 -14.66 -47.37
C TYR A 419 4.14 -15.84 -48.33
N GLN A 420 2.88 -16.24 -48.51
CA GLN A 420 2.52 -17.35 -49.41
C GLN A 420 2.98 -17.08 -50.84
N ARG A 421 2.71 -15.88 -51.35
CA ARG A 421 3.09 -15.47 -52.70
C ARG A 421 4.59 -15.49 -52.89
N ILE A 422 5.36 -14.85 -52.02
CA ILE A 422 6.82 -14.77 -52.16
C ILE A 422 7.46 -16.14 -52.01
N ALA A 423 7.16 -16.86 -50.92
CA ALA A 423 7.80 -18.13 -50.59
C ALA A 423 7.54 -19.21 -51.65
N TRP A 424 6.31 -19.32 -52.14
CA TRP A 424 5.90 -20.43 -53.00
C TRP A 424 5.87 -20.08 -54.49
N SER A 425 6.05 -18.81 -54.87
CA SER A 425 6.03 -18.37 -56.29
C SER A 425 6.99 -19.16 -57.18
N LYS A 426 8.25 -19.33 -56.76
CA LYS A 426 9.28 -20.02 -57.56
C LYS A 426 8.93 -21.50 -57.80
N ILE A 427 8.42 -22.17 -56.78
CA ILE A 427 7.95 -23.56 -56.87
C ILE A 427 6.73 -23.67 -57.80
N LEU A 428 5.76 -22.75 -57.66
CA LEU A 428 4.57 -22.73 -58.50
C LEU A 428 4.88 -22.41 -59.97
N GLN A 429 5.87 -21.55 -60.23
CA GLN A 429 6.39 -21.31 -61.58
C GLN A 429 6.98 -22.57 -62.21
N CYS A 430 7.61 -23.44 -61.42
CA CYS A 430 8.13 -24.72 -61.93
C CYS A 430 7.02 -25.70 -62.33
N LEU A 431 5.84 -25.59 -61.69
CA LEU A 431 4.66 -26.41 -61.97
C LEU A 431 3.78 -25.84 -63.08
N ASN A 432 4.01 -24.59 -63.50
CA ASN A 432 3.21 -23.97 -64.56
C ASN A 432 3.62 -24.48 -65.95
N SER A 433 2.67 -25.12 -66.63
CA SER A 433 2.88 -25.81 -67.91
C SER A 433 3.09 -24.92 -69.14
N GLN A 434 2.82 -23.62 -69.06
CA GLN A 434 2.91 -22.68 -70.20
C GLN A 434 4.35 -22.35 -70.64
N THR A 435 5.35 -22.54 -69.78
CA THR A 435 6.76 -22.26 -70.13
C THR A 435 7.45 -23.37 -70.91
N LEU A 436 6.84 -24.56 -71.04
CA LEU A 436 7.37 -25.63 -71.89
C LEU A 436 6.93 -25.52 -73.35
N THR A 437 5.88 -24.73 -73.64
CA THR A 437 5.35 -24.55 -75.00
C THR A 437 5.91 -23.32 -75.72
N SER A 438 6.60 -22.42 -75.01
CA SER A 438 7.07 -21.14 -75.54
C SER A 438 8.59 -21.02 -75.70
N SER A 439 9.39 -22.01 -75.30
CA SER A 439 10.86 -21.95 -75.39
C SER A 439 11.45 -22.59 -76.66
N ILE A 440 10.63 -22.88 -77.68
CA ILE A 440 11.09 -23.28 -79.03
C ILE A 440 10.31 -22.42 -80.02
N GLY A 441 10.75 -21.17 -80.16
CA GLY A 441 10.16 -20.23 -81.09
C GLY A 441 11.15 -19.13 -81.37
N SER A 442 12.26 -19.45 -82.04
CA SER A 442 13.07 -18.52 -82.84
C SER A 442 14.24 -19.26 -83.50
N SER A 443 14.03 -19.76 -84.73
CA SER A 443 14.97 -19.71 -85.88
C SER A 443 14.45 -20.59 -87.05
N VAL A 444 13.76 -19.97 -88.03
CA VAL A 444 13.84 -20.09 -89.52
C VAL A 444 14.45 -21.40 -90.09
N THR A 445 13.90 -22.20 -91.03
CA THR A 445 13.25 -22.00 -92.36
C THR A 445 12.32 -23.19 -92.76
N SER A 446 11.29 -22.87 -93.58
CA SER A 446 10.57 -23.62 -94.65
C SER A 446 10.38 -25.16 -94.66
N SER A 447 9.12 -25.52 -94.99
CA SER A 447 8.61 -26.70 -95.73
C SER A 447 8.86 -28.10 -95.15
N ASP A 448 7.82 -28.78 -94.65
CA ASP A 448 6.94 -29.66 -95.43
C ASP A 448 5.94 -30.37 -94.48
N GLY A 449 4.81 -30.83 -95.00
CA GLY A 449 3.71 -31.40 -94.22
C GLY A 449 4.08 -32.66 -93.44
N GLY A 450 3.79 -32.66 -92.13
CA GLY A 450 3.89 -33.85 -91.28
C GLY A 450 3.54 -33.58 -89.82
N SER A 451 2.48 -34.21 -89.34
CA SER A 451 2.01 -34.20 -87.96
C SER A 451 3.16 -34.44 -86.97
N SER A 452 3.63 -33.37 -86.34
CA SER A 452 4.64 -33.43 -85.27
C SER A 452 3.99 -32.98 -83.97
N ASN A 453 3.70 -33.97 -83.11
CA ASN A 453 3.27 -33.76 -81.73
C ASN A 453 4.19 -32.72 -81.07
N SER A 454 3.60 -31.58 -80.69
CA SER A 454 4.20 -30.52 -79.87
C SER A 454 4.38 -30.96 -78.41
N GLY A 455 5.06 -32.09 -78.22
CA GLY A 455 5.39 -32.64 -76.91
C GLY A 455 6.69 -32.06 -76.39
N ALA A 456 6.66 -31.49 -75.19
CA ALA A 456 7.87 -31.13 -74.46
C ALA A 456 8.87 -32.30 -74.40
N SER A 457 10.16 -32.04 -74.58
CA SER A 457 11.17 -33.12 -74.59
C SER A 457 11.23 -33.85 -73.24
N LYS A 458 11.34 -35.18 -73.26
CA LYS A 458 11.46 -36.02 -72.05
C LYS A 458 12.57 -35.56 -71.10
N ALA A 459 13.66 -35.02 -71.66
CA ALA A 459 14.75 -34.42 -70.91
C ALA A 459 14.32 -33.13 -70.17
N ALA A 460 13.61 -32.22 -70.84
CA ALA A 460 13.10 -30.99 -70.24
C ALA A 460 12.10 -31.27 -69.11
N VAL A 461 11.23 -32.26 -69.29
CA VAL A 461 10.27 -32.68 -68.25
C VAL A 461 11.00 -33.25 -67.02
N LYS A 462 11.98 -34.14 -67.23
CA LYS A 462 12.78 -34.71 -66.13
C LYS A 462 13.54 -33.63 -65.35
N GLU A 463 14.06 -32.61 -66.05
CA GLU A 463 14.76 -31.49 -65.43
C GLU A 463 13.82 -30.61 -64.61
N ARG A 464 12.58 -30.40 -65.06
CA ARG A 464 11.55 -29.69 -64.28
C ARG A 464 11.17 -30.42 -62.98
N PHE A 465 11.04 -31.74 -63.00
CA PHE A 465 10.83 -32.53 -61.77
C PHE A 465 12.02 -32.44 -60.80
N ARG A 466 13.26 -32.45 -61.31
CA ARG A 466 14.46 -32.24 -60.48
C ARG A 466 14.48 -30.85 -59.86
N SER A 467 14.23 -29.82 -60.66
CA SER A 467 14.19 -28.43 -60.22
C SER A 467 13.10 -28.20 -59.16
N PHE A 468 11.91 -28.77 -59.35
CA PHE A 468 10.84 -28.75 -58.34
C PHE A 468 11.29 -29.41 -57.03
N ASN A 469 11.82 -30.64 -57.09
CA ASN A 469 12.23 -31.37 -55.87
C ASN A 469 13.33 -30.62 -55.11
N MET A 470 14.32 -30.07 -55.82
CA MET A 470 15.40 -29.30 -55.21
C MET A 470 14.87 -28.04 -54.53
N GLN A 471 14.03 -27.25 -55.22
CA GLN A 471 13.45 -26.03 -54.66
C GLN A 471 12.49 -26.31 -53.50
N PHE A 472 11.73 -27.40 -53.57
CA PHE A 472 10.85 -27.82 -52.48
C PHE A 472 11.66 -28.26 -51.25
N GLU A 473 12.72 -29.04 -51.43
CA GLU A 473 13.58 -29.48 -50.32
C GLU A 473 14.30 -28.29 -49.67
N GLU A 474 14.86 -27.38 -50.46
CA GLU A 474 15.51 -26.16 -49.95
C GLU A 474 14.52 -25.26 -49.20
N LEU A 475 13.30 -25.09 -49.71
CA LEU A 475 12.27 -24.33 -49.02
C LEU A 475 11.82 -25.03 -47.73
N HIS A 476 11.62 -26.35 -47.77
CA HIS A 476 11.26 -27.14 -46.60
C HIS A 476 12.32 -27.05 -45.50
N GLN A 477 13.60 -27.21 -45.84
CA GLN A 477 14.70 -27.08 -44.89
C GLN A 477 14.73 -25.69 -44.24
N ARG A 478 14.61 -24.62 -45.03
CA ARG A 478 14.57 -23.25 -44.50
C ARG A 478 13.36 -23.01 -43.60
N GLN A 479 12.15 -23.32 -44.09
CA GLN A 479 10.91 -23.03 -43.37
C GLN A 479 10.67 -23.95 -42.18
N SER A 480 11.28 -25.13 -42.13
CA SER A 480 11.21 -26.03 -40.96
C SER A 480 11.87 -25.45 -39.71
N GLN A 481 12.75 -24.45 -39.88
CA GLN A 481 13.39 -23.71 -38.80
C GLN A 481 12.59 -22.49 -38.35
N TRP A 482 11.49 -22.15 -39.05
CA TRP A 482 10.67 -20.98 -38.74
C TRP A 482 9.54 -21.34 -37.79
N THR A 483 9.23 -20.42 -36.88
CA THR A 483 8.24 -20.65 -35.83
C THR A 483 7.01 -19.79 -36.05
N VAL A 484 5.83 -20.42 -36.03
CA VAL A 484 4.52 -19.74 -35.92
C VAL A 484 3.90 -20.20 -34.61
N PRO A 485 3.99 -19.41 -33.52
CA PRO A 485 3.55 -19.84 -32.19
C PRO A 485 2.05 -20.20 -32.15
N GLU A 486 1.22 -19.38 -32.80
CA GLU A 486 -0.22 -19.54 -32.80
C GLU A 486 -0.67 -20.73 -33.66
N ALA A 487 -1.36 -21.69 -33.05
CA ALA A 487 -1.78 -22.92 -33.72
C ALA A 487 -2.79 -22.66 -34.84
N GLU A 488 -3.82 -21.86 -34.57
CA GLU A 488 -4.88 -21.55 -35.54
C GLU A 488 -4.32 -20.87 -36.80
N LEU A 489 -3.41 -19.90 -36.61
CA LEU A 489 -2.74 -19.20 -37.71
C LEU A 489 -1.85 -20.15 -38.50
N ARG A 490 -1.06 -20.98 -37.81
CA ARG A 490 -0.16 -21.96 -38.42
C ARG A 490 -0.93 -22.98 -39.27
N ASP A 491 -2.04 -23.49 -38.77
CA ASP A 491 -2.84 -24.49 -39.48
C ASP A 491 -3.58 -23.87 -40.67
N THR A 492 -4.05 -22.63 -40.53
CA THR A 492 -4.62 -21.86 -41.64
C THR A 492 -3.60 -21.63 -42.76
N LEU A 493 -2.35 -21.28 -42.43
CA LEU A 493 -1.28 -21.11 -43.41
C LEU A 493 -0.95 -22.42 -44.13
N LYS A 494 -0.83 -23.53 -43.38
CA LYS A 494 -0.59 -24.86 -43.96
C LYS A 494 -1.69 -25.26 -44.92
N LEU A 495 -2.95 -25.04 -44.54
CA LEU A 495 -4.11 -25.33 -45.39
C LEU A 495 -4.06 -24.52 -46.69
N LYS A 496 -3.81 -23.20 -46.60
CA LYS A 496 -3.74 -22.31 -47.77
C LYS A 496 -2.61 -22.68 -48.73
N VAL A 497 -1.44 -23.03 -48.21
CA VAL A 497 -0.32 -23.53 -49.02
C VAL A 497 -0.70 -24.84 -49.71
N ALA A 498 -1.32 -25.77 -48.98
CA ALA A 498 -1.76 -27.06 -49.53
C ALA A 498 -2.82 -26.90 -50.64
N GLU A 499 -3.78 -25.98 -50.47
CA GLU A 499 -4.81 -25.63 -51.45
C GLU A 499 -4.22 -25.16 -52.78
N ILE A 500 -3.07 -24.48 -52.76
CA ILE A 500 -2.43 -23.96 -53.97
C ILE A 500 -1.46 -25.00 -54.57
N LEU A 501 -0.64 -25.64 -53.73
CA LEU A 501 0.45 -26.53 -54.19
C LEU A 501 -0.05 -27.90 -54.65
N ILE A 502 -0.95 -28.54 -53.89
CA ILE A 502 -1.38 -29.92 -54.18
C ILE A 502 -2.09 -30.02 -55.53
N PRO A 503 -3.06 -29.15 -55.89
CA PRO A 503 -3.70 -29.22 -57.18
C PRO A 503 -2.72 -28.94 -58.34
N ALA A 504 -1.83 -27.96 -58.18
CA ALA A 504 -0.82 -27.63 -59.18
C ALA A 504 0.13 -28.82 -59.43
N TYR A 505 0.64 -29.45 -58.36
CA TYR A 505 1.50 -30.62 -58.48
C TYR A 505 0.77 -31.84 -59.04
N ARG A 506 -0.47 -32.12 -58.61
CA ARG A 506 -1.28 -33.23 -59.16
C ARG A 506 -1.53 -33.07 -60.65
N SER A 507 -1.85 -31.85 -61.09
CA SER A 507 -2.06 -31.53 -62.51
C SER A 507 -0.77 -31.75 -63.31
N PHE A 508 0.35 -31.20 -62.84
CA PHE A 508 1.67 -31.37 -63.45
C PHE A 508 2.08 -32.85 -63.52
N TYR A 509 1.94 -33.58 -62.41
CA TYR A 509 2.26 -35.01 -62.33
C TYR A 509 1.40 -35.83 -63.29
N LYS A 510 0.08 -35.65 -63.30
CA LYS A 510 -0.82 -36.40 -64.20
C LYS A 510 -0.50 -36.16 -65.67
N ARG A 511 -0.14 -34.93 -66.04
CA ARG A 511 0.17 -34.55 -67.43
C ARG A 511 1.49 -35.14 -67.93
N PHE A 512 2.50 -35.26 -67.07
CA PHE A 512 3.86 -35.61 -67.47
C PHE A 512 4.37 -36.97 -66.96
N SER A 513 3.70 -37.60 -65.99
CA SER A 513 4.01 -38.95 -65.47
C SER A 513 4.07 -40.02 -66.57
N PRO A 514 3.15 -40.07 -67.57
CA PRO A 514 3.21 -41.07 -68.64
C PRO A 514 4.49 -41.01 -69.49
N MET A 515 5.14 -39.84 -69.57
CA MET A 515 6.40 -39.67 -70.31
C MET A 515 7.64 -40.14 -69.53
N ILE A 516 7.53 -40.22 -68.19
CA ILE A 516 8.61 -40.62 -67.28
C ILE A 516 8.47 -42.09 -66.89
N ASP A 517 7.26 -42.61 -66.78
CA ASP A 517 6.98 -43.98 -66.37
C ASP A 517 7.19 -44.97 -67.54
N ASN A 518 8.37 -45.60 -67.57
CA ASN A 518 8.48 -46.95 -68.13
C ASN A 518 7.58 -47.86 -67.25
N GLY A 519 6.39 -48.20 -67.76
CA GLY A 519 5.26 -48.82 -67.05
C GLY A 519 5.46 -50.17 -66.34
N LYS A 520 6.69 -50.62 -66.09
CA LYS A 520 6.99 -51.88 -65.37
C LYS A 520 7.43 -51.68 -63.91
N ASN A 521 7.85 -50.48 -63.51
CA ASN A 521 8.40 -50.25 -62.16
C ASN A 521 7.40 -49.71 -61.12
N HIS A 522 6.29 -49.07 -61.52
CA HIS A 522 5.34 -48.48 -60.58
C HIS A 522 4.51 -49.54 -59.82
N GLN A 523 4.03 -50.59 -60.50
CA GLN A 523 3.31 -51.68 -59.84
C GLN A 523 4.20 -52.53 -58.93
N ARG A 524 5.48 -52.74 -59.30
CA ARG A 524 6.47 -53.40 -58.43
C ARG A 524 6.76 -52.57 -57.19
N ARG A 525 6.95 -51.25 -57.32
CA ARG A 525 7.16 -50.33 -56.19
C ARG A 525 5.94 -50.21 -55.28
N LYS A 526 4.71 -50.14 -55.81
CA LYS A 526 3.49 -50.09 -54.98
C LYS A 526 3.28 -51.37 -54.17
N ARG A 527 3.55 -52.54 -54.77
CA ARG A 527 3.54 -53.84 -54.06
C ARG A 527 4.68 -53.94 -53.05
N LEU A 528 5.86 -53.41 -53.36
CA LEU A 528 6.99 -53.35 -52.43
C LEU A 528 6.70 -52.40 -51.26
N TYR A 529 6.13 -51.23 -51.51
CA TYR A 529 5.78 -50.23 -50.50
C TYR A 529 4.67 -50.73 -49.58
N LEU A 530 3.66 -51.43 -50.11
CA LEU A 530 2.64 -52.10 -49.29
C LEU A 530 3.22 -53.26 -48.46
N ARG A 531 4.21 -54.00 -48.99
CA ARG A 531 4.93 -55.04 -48.22
C ARG A 531 5.81 -54.42 -47.14
N ILE A 532 6.52 -53.33 -47.44
CA ILE A 532 7.34 -52.59 -46.49
C ILE A 532 6.46 -51.94 -45.41
N LEU A 533 5.33 -51.32 -45.77
CA LEU A 533 4.40 -50.72 -44.81
C LEU A 533 3.80 -51.78 -43.88
N LYS A 534 3.41 -52.95 -44.42
CA LYS A 534 2.95 -54.08 -43.61
C LYS A 534 4.07 -54.63 -42.71
N ALA A 535 5.31 -54.68 -43.20
CA ALA A 535 6.46 -55.10 -42.41
C ALA A 535 6.81 -54.08 -41.31
N ILE A 536 6.73 -52.79 -41.58
CA ILE A 536 6.92 -51.71 -40.60
C ILE A 536 5.80 -51.75 -39.56
N LEU A 537 4.55 -51.91 -39.98
CA LEU A 537 3.42 -52.04 -39.05
C LEU A 537 3.56 -53.28 -38.17
N ALA A 538 3.94 -54.43 -38.75
CA ALA A 538 4.20 -55.65 -38.00
C ALA A 538 5.40 -55.48 -37.04
N PHE A 539 6.45 -54.76 -37.46
CA PHE A 539 7.59 -54.45 -36.62
C PHE A 539 7.22 -53.50 -35.47
N ILE A 540 6.40 -52.48 -35.72
CA ILE A 540 5.89 -51.58 -34.68
C ILE A 540 5.02 -52.36 -33.70
N LEU A 541 4.12 -53.23 -34.18
CA LEU A 541 3.30 -54.09 -33.32
C LEU A 541 4.16 -55.06 -32.50
N LEU A 542 5.23 -55.60 -33.09
CA LEU A 542 6.19 -56.45 -32.39
C LEU A 542 6.95 -55.66 -31.31
N VAL A 543 7.42 -54.45 -31.61
CA VAL A 543 8.11 -53.59 -30.64
C VAL A 543 7.16 -53.18 -29.51
N LEU A 544 5.92 -52.81 -29.83
CA LEU A 544 4.89 -52.51 -28.82
C LEU A 544 4.55 -53.73 -27.97
N LEU A 545 4.51 -54.93 -28.56
CA LEU A 545 4.33 -56.18 -27.83
C LEU A 545 5.52 -56.46 -26.91
N ILE A 546 6.76 -56.26 -27.36
CA ILE A 546 7.96 -56.41 -26.54
C ILE A 546 7.94 -55.40 -25.39
N ILE A 547 7.62 -54.13 -25.65
CA ILE A 547 7.48 -53.10 -24.61
C ILE A 547 6.39 -53.49 -23.60
N LEU A 548 5.24 -53.99 -24.08
CA LEU A 548 4.15 -54.44 -23.23
C LEU A 548 4.59 -55.64 -22.36
N ILE A 549 5.26 -56.64 -22.94
CA ILE A 549 5.79 -57.79 -22.20
C ILE A 549 6.81 -57.34 -21.15
N VAL A 550 7.75 -56.47 -21.52
CA VAL A 550 8.74 -55.90 -20.59
C VAL A 550 8.04 -55.15 -19.46
N TRP A 551 7.04 -54.33 -19.76
CA TRP A 551 6.26 -53.62 -18.74
C TRP A 551 5.47 -54.58 -17.83
N LEU A 552 4.87 -55.63 -18.40
CA LEU A 552 4.05 -56.60 -17.67
C LEU A 552 4.90 -57.54 -16.79
N VAL A 553 6.16 -57.80 -17.18
CA VAL A 553 7.14 -58.56 -16.41
C VAL A 553 7.79 -57.71 -15.32
N LEU A 554 8.09 -56.44 -15.59
CA LEU A 554 8.80 -55.57 -14.64
C LEU A 554 7.88 -54.89 -13.63
N ARG A 555 6.62 -54.57 -14.01
CA ARG A 555 5.61 -53.83 -13.20
C ARG A 555 6.24 -52.90 -12.15
N PRO A 556 6.93 -51.83 -12.57
CA PRO A 556 7.68 -50.98 -11.65
C PRO A 556 6.72 -50.33 -10.67
N THR A 557 6.97 -50.56 -9.38
CA THR A 557 6.26 -49.97 -8.26
C THR A 557 7.20 -49.05 -7.49
N LYS A 558 6.69 -47.92 -6.99
CA LYS A 558 7.51 -46.98 -6.23
C LYS A 558 7.95 -47.58 -4.88
N PRO A 559 9.17 -47.28 -4.38
CA PRO A 559 9.60 -47.65 -3.04
C PRO A 559 8.67 -47.05 -1.98
N LYS A 560 8.44 -47.79 -0.90
CA LYS A 560 7.61 -47.35 0.23
C LYS A 560 8.50 -46.84 1.35
N PHE A 561 8.23 -45.63 1.82
CA PHE A 561 8.96 -45.03 2.94
C PHE A 561 8.09 -45.01 4.20
N TYR A 562 8.73 -45.27 5.33
CA TYR A 562 8.13 -45.27 6.66
C TYR A 562 9.00 -44.44 7.59
N LEU A 563 8.37 -43.53 8.33
CA LEU A 563 9.02 -42.89 9.45
C LEU A 563 8.86 -43.81 10.66
N SER A 564 9.94 -44.48 11.02
CA SER A 564 9.97 -45.51 12.06
C SER A 564 10.08 -44.89 13.45
N ASP A 565 10.87 -43.82 13.58
CA ASP A 565 11.00 -43.07 14.83
C ASP A 565 11.38 -41.59 14.57
N ALA A 566 11.03 -40.71 15.49
CA ALA A 566 11.35 -39.28 15.45
C ALA A 566 11.56 -38.75 16.87
N THR A 567 12.75 -38.98 17.41
CA THR A 567 13.16 -38.52 18.74
C THR A 567 13.60 -37.07 18.71
N VAL A 568 12.86 -36.21 19.40
CA VAL A 568 13.23 -34.79 19.56
C VAL A 568 14.19 -34.66 20.74
N ILE A 569 15.39 -34.15 20.49
CA ILE A 569 16.46 -34.00 21.48
C ILE A 569 16.44 -32.58 22.05
N SER A 570 16.26 -31.58 21.18
CA SER A 570 16.05 -30.20 21.59
C SER A 570 15.04 -29.54 20.67
N PHE A 571 14.18 -28.71 21.26
CA PHE A 571 13.21 -27.90 20.52
C PHE A 571 12.89 -26.66 21.33
N ASN A 572 13.72 -25.62 21.19
CA ASN A 572 13.64 -24.43 22.03
C ASN A 572 13.37 -23.19 21.19
N LEU A 573 12.40 -22.40 21.61
CA LEU A 573 12.09 -21.09 21.05
C LEU A 573 12.75 -20.00 21.91
N THR A 574 13.60 -19.20 21.29
CA THR A 574 14.21 -18.01 21.91
C THR A 574 13.64 -16.76 21.26
N SER A 575 12.94 -15.95 22.05
CA SER A 575 12.46 -14.63 21.64
C SER A 575 13.59 -13.61 21.79
N THR A 576 14.00 -13.00 20.68
CA THR A 576 14.90 -11.84 20.71
C THR A 576 14.06 -10.55 20.86
N SER A 577 14.64 -9.48 21.40
CA SER A 577 13.96 -8.19 21.68
C SER A 577 13.60 -7.37 20.42
N SER A 578 13.31 -8.03 19.31
CA SER A 578 12.96 -7.50 17.98
C SER A 578 12.17 -8.61 17.24
N PRO A 579 11.43 -8.39 16.14
CA PRO A 579 10.27 -9.21 15.73
C PRO A 579 10.59 -10.62 15.21
N THR A 580 11.82 -11.11 15.41
CA THR A 580 12.29 -12.44 14.99
C THR A 580 12.37 -13.40 16.17
N CYS A 581 11.57 -14.47 16.11
CA CYS A 581 11.71 -15.61 17.01
C CYS A 581 12.69 -16.61 16.40
N LEU A 582 13.65 -17.10 17.18
CA LEU A 582 14.64 -18.08 16.72
C LEU A 582 14.29 -19.46 17.29
N LEU A 583 14.07 -20.44 16.42
CA LEU A 583 13.84 -21.84 16.80
C LEU A 583 15.15 -22.62 16.69
N SER A 584 15.57 -23.22 17.80
CA SER A 584 16.66 -24.20 17.82
C SER A 584 16.09 -25.61 17.96
N SER A 585 16.26 -26.44 16.94
CA SER A 585 15.75 -27.81 16.92
C SER A 585 16.81 -28.85 16.58
N SER A 586 16.79 -29.98 17.28
CA SER A 586 17.62 -31.15 17.03
C SER A 586 16.75 -32.40 17.14
N ILE A 587 16.61 -33.13 16.04
CA ILE A 587 15.72 -34.29 15.94
C ILE A 587 16.48 -35.45 15.32
N GLN A 588 16.49 -36.60 15.99
CA GLN A 588 16.98 -37.86 15.43
C GLN A 588 15.82 -38.60 14.78
N VAL A 589 15.91 -38.80 13.48
CA VAL A 589 14.83 -39.37 12.66
C VAL A 589 15.27 -40.72 12.13
N SER A 590 14.47 -41.76 12.31
CA SER A 590 14.72 -43.08 11.72
C SER A 590 13.75 -43.33 10.56
N ILE A 591 14.29 -43.37 9.35
CA ILE A 591 13.56 -43.50 8.09
C ILE A 591 13.86 -44.86 7.49
N THR A 592 12.83 -45.63 7.21
CA THR A 592 12.93 -46.95 6.57
C THR A 592 12.35 -46.89 5.17
N SER A 593 13.15 -47.21 4.16
CA SER A 593 12.70 -47.46 2.79
C SER A 593 12.57 -48.95 2.55
N ARG A 594 11.50 -49.37 1.89
CA ARG A 594 11.28 -50.73 1.38
C ARG A 594 11.08 -50.69 -0.11
N ASN A 595 11.84 -51.50 -0.84
CA ASN A 595 11.63 -51.70 -2.27
C ASN A 595 10.67 -52.88 -2.50
N PRO A 596 9.42 -52.66 -2.94
CA PRO A 596 8.46 -53.74 -3.19
C PRO A 596 8.66 -54.45 -4.55
N ASN A 597 9.65 -54.07 -5.34
CA ASN A 597 9.89 -54.68 -6.65
C ASN A 597 10.66 -55.99 -6.53
N ASP A 598 10.18 -57.03 -7.20
CA ASP A 598 10.79 -58.37 -7.22
C ASP A 598 12.01 -58.46 -8.16
N ARG A 599 12.11 -57.57 -9.15
CA ARG A 599 13.12 -57.66 -10.24
C ARG A 599 13.91 -56.36 -10.47
N ILE A 600 13.61 -55.31 -9.72
CA ILE A 600 14.18 -53.97 -9.91
C ILE A 600 14.84 -53.55 -8.60
N GLY A 601 16.12 -53.18 -8.63
CA GLY A 601 16.81 -52.52 -7.53
C GLY A 601 16.71 -51.00 -7.63
N VAL A 602 16.86 -50.31 -6.50
CA VAL A 602 16.85 -48.84 -6.43
C VAL A 602 18.21 -48.37 -5.95
N ARG A 603 18.86 -47.50 -6.71
CA ARG A 603 20.08 -46.83 -6.29
C ARG A 603 19.75 -45.40 -5.89
N TYR A 604 19.96 -45.07 -4.62
CA TYR A 604 19.85 -43.72 -4.11
C TYR A 604 21.21 -43.04 -4.21
N ASP A 605 21.35 -42.08 -5.13
CA ASP A 605 22.64 -41.42 -5.38
C ASP A 605 22.89 -40.28 -4.40
N LYS A 606 21.84 -39.50 -4.11
CA LYS A 606 21.87 -38.43 -3.11
C LYS A 606 20.46 -38.24 -2.57
N LEU A 607 20.30 -38.30 -1.25
CA LEU A 607 19.06 -37.99 -0.55
C LEU A 607 19.37 -36.99 0.55
N ASP A 608 18.65 -35.88 0.60
CA ASP A 608 18.79 -34.84 1.61
C ASP A 608 17.51 -34.83 2.47
N VAL A 609 17.66 -34.98 3.79
CA VAL A 609 16.56 -35.05 4.77
C VAL A 609 16.50 -33.77 5.57
N PHE A 610 15.30 -33.22 5.77
CA PHE A 610 15.05 -32.06 6.61
C PHE A 610 13.63 -32.06 7.19
N ALA A 611 13.41 -31.33 8.27
CA ALA A 611 12.11 -31.17 8.90
C ALA A 611 11.49 -29.82 8.53
N THR A 612 10.16 -29.83 8.41
CA THR A 612 9.34 -28.65 8.11
C THR A 612 8.14 -28.59 9.06
N TYR A 613 7.73 -27.40 9.46
CA TYR A 613 6.54 -27.13 10.24
C TYR A 613 5.66 -26.12 9.51
N ARG A 614 4.39 -26.47 9.25
CA ARG A 614 3.42 -25.65 8.47
C ARG A 614 4.05 -24.99 7.23
N TYR A 615 4.72 -25.80 6.40
CA TYR A 615 5.43 -25.42 5.16
C TYR A 615 6.75 -24.64 5.32
N GLN A 616 7.13 -24.22 6.53
CA GLN A 616 8.43 -23.59 6.80
C GLN A 616 9.49 -24.64 7.17
N GLN A 617 10.68 -24.55 6.59
CA GLN A 617 11.80 -25.41 6.95
C GLN A 617 12.39 -25.00 8.31
N ILE A 618 12.50 -25.97 9.23
CA ILE A 618 12.95 -25.74 10.61
C ILE A 618 14.32 -26.38 10.93
N THR A 619 14.83 -27.25 10.06
CA THR A 619 16.18 -27.83 10.17
C THR A 619 16.94 -27.68 8.86
N LEU A 620 18.27 -27.72 8.92
CA LEU A 620 19.11 -27.80 7.73
C LEU A 620 18.97 -29.16 7.04
N SER A 621 19.28 -29.20 5.75
CA SER A 621 19.29 -30.41 4.94
C SER A 621 20.49 -31.29 5.27
N THR A 622 20.22 -32.53 5.69
CA THR A 622 21.23 -33.52 6.06
C THR A 622 21.31 -34.62 4.99
N ALA A 623 22.48 -34.79 4.38
CA ALA A 623 22.68 -35.79 3.34
C ALA A 623 22.76 -37.21 3.91
N LEU A 624 22.00 -38.14 3.32
CA LEU A 624 22.10 -39.57 3.58
C LEU A 624 23.18 -40.20 2.70
N PRO A 625 23.81 -41.30 3.17
CA PRO A 625 24.81 -42.01 2.39
C PRO A 625 24.19 -42.63 1.12
N PRO A 626 24.87 -42.55 -0.03
CA PRO A 626 24.44 -43.24 -1.24
C PRO A 626 24.27 -44.73 -0.97
N THR A 627 23.09 -45.26 -1.26
CA THR A 627 22.75 -46.64 -0.90
C THR A 627 22.11 -47.35 -2.08
N TYR A 628 22.57 -48.57 -2.35
CA TYR A 628 21.92 -49.46 -3.29
C TYR A 628 21.00 -50.41 -2.53
N GLN A 629 19.72 -50.35 -2.84
CA GLN A 629 18.67 -51.20 -2.29
C GLN A 629 18.29 -52.27 -3.31
N GLY A 630 18.46 -53.54 -2.94
CA GLY A 630 18.13 -54.69 -3.79
C GLY A 630 16.62 -54.87 -4.02
N HIS A 631 16.24 -55.93 -4.73
CA HIS A 631 14.84 -56.33 -4.86
C HIS A 631 14.29 -56.83 -3.52
N ASN A 632 13.07 -56.45 -3.14
CA ASN A 632 12.46 -56.80 -1.84
C ASN A 632 13.29 -56.45 -0.60
N ASP A 633 14.24 -55.52 -0.76
CA ASP A 633 15.19 -55.14 0.27
C ASP A 633 14.68 -53.95 1.08
N ILE A 634 15.20 -53.83 2.31
CA ILE A 634 14.82 -52.79 3.27
C ILE A 634 16.08 -52.08 3.72
N THR A 635 16.04 -50.75 3.75
CA THR A 635 17.16 -49.91 4.17
C THR A 635 16.65 -48.89 5.17
N THR A 636 17.33 -48.79 6.32
CA THR A 636 16.99 -47.84 7.38
C THR A 636 18.13 -46.86 7.58
N TRP A 637 17.81 -45.57 7.62
CA TRP A 637 18.73 -44.49 7.93
C TRP A 637 18.27 -43.76 9.18
N SER A 638 19.20 -43.40 10.06
CA SER A 638 18.89 -42.68 11.31
C SER A 638 19.69 -41.36 11.44
N PRO A 639 19.53 -40.39 10.51
CA PRO A 639 20.25 -39.12 10.60
C PRO A 639 19.77 -38.24 11.76
N PHE A 640 20.66 -37.36 12.22
CA PHE A 640 20.31 -36.22 13.04
C PHE A 640 20.05 -35.02 12.12
N VAL A 641 18.85 -34.43 12.20
CA VAL A 641 18.54 -33.18 11.52
C VAL A 641 18.60 -32.03 12.54
N TYR A 642 19.44 -31.05 12.24
CA TYR A 642 19.74 -29.95 13.15
C TYR A 642 19.42 -28.59 12.50
N GLY A 643 18.77 -27.71 13.27
CA GLY A 643 18.46 -26.34 12.90
C GLY A 643 18.85 -25.39 14.03
N PRO A 644 20.07 -24.81 14.01
CA PRO A 644 20.47 -23.81 14.99
C PRO A 644 19.81 -22.47 14.66
N SER A 645 19.06 -21.91 15.61
CA SER A 645 18.55 -20.53 15.53
C SER A 645 17.87 -20.19 14.19
N VAL A 646 16.96 -21.04 13.73
CA VAL A 646 16.22 -20.82 12.48
C VAL A 646 15.16 -19.73 12.72
N PRO A 647 15.17 -18.63 11.94
CA PRO A 647 14.21 -17.55 12.12
C PRO A 647 12.81 -18.01 11.70
N LEU A 648 11.84 -17.79 12.58
CA LEU A 648 10.43 -18.05 12.33
C LEU A 648 9.65 -16.74 12.26
N PRO A 649 8.74 -16.59 11.28
CA PRO A 649 7.74 -15.54 11.27
C PRO A 649 6.87 -15.53 12.56
N PRO A 650 6.43 -14.37 13.05
CA PRO A 650 5.64 -14.25 14.29
C PRO A 650 4.36 -15.10 14.34
N TYR A 651 3.71 -15.30 13.18
CA TYR A 651 2.51 -16.13 13.12
C TYR A 651 2.80 -17.62 13.39
N LEU A 652 3.98 -18.12 12.99
CA LEU A 652 4.40 -19.50 13.22
C LEU A 652 4.82 -19.73 14.66
N SER A 653 5.45 -18.75 15.32
CA SER A 653 5.78 -18.86 16.75
C SER A 653 4.51 -18.92 17.60
N ASN A 654 3.49 -18.11 17.29
CA ASN A 654 2.21 -18.18 17.98
C ASN A 654 1.52 -19.53 17.77
N ALA A 655 1.55 -20.06 16.55
CA ALA A 655 1.01 -21.38 16.24
C ALA A 655 1.76 -22.51 16.98
N LEU A 656 3.08 -22.41 17.15
CA LEU A 656 3.85 -23.40 17.93
C LEU A 656 3.46 -23.40 19.40
N VAL A 657 3.27 -22.23 20.01
CA VAL A 657 2.80 -22.12 21.41
C VAL A 657 1.37 -22.68 21.56
N GLN A 658 0.52 -22.48 20.57
CA GLN A 658 -0.82 -23.09 20.55
C GLN A 658 -0.77 -24.62 20.45
N ASP A 659 0.06 -25.16 19.55
CA ASP A 659 0.23 -26.61 19.38
C ASP A 659 0.89 -27.25 20.61
N GLU A 660 1.79 -26.52 21.31
CA GLU A 660 2.33 -26.91 22.63
C GLU A 660 1.21 -27.01 23.68
N ASN A 661 0.37 -25.98 23.79
CA ASN A 661 -0.75 -25.96 24.73
C ASN A 661 -1.80 -27.03 24.40
N ALA A 662 -1.96 -27.40 23.13
CA ALA A 662 -2.82 -28.49 22.69
C ALA A 662 -2.23 -29.88 22.98
N GLY A 663 -0.95 -29.97 23.34
CA GLY A 663 -0.26 -31.21 23.68
C GLY A 663 0.11 -32.08 22.47
N ALA A 664 0.03 -31.55 21.25
CA ALA A 664 0.33 -32.27 20.02
C ALA A 664 0.97 -31.37 18.96
N LEU A 665 2.14 -31.75 18.47
CA LEU A 665 2.88 -31.08 17.40
C LEU A 665 2.93 -31.97 16.16
N MET A 666 2.52 -31.46 15.00
CA MET A 666 2.69 -32.14 13.71
C MET A 666 3.78 -31.47 12.88
N ILE A 667 4.87 -32.21 12.64
CA ILE A 667 5.93 -31.80 11.71
C ILE A 667 5.96 -32.73 10.50
N HIS A 668 6.54 -32.26 9.40
CA HIS A 668 6.80 -33.10 8.23
C HIS A 668 8.31 -33.28 8.04
N VAL A 669 8.76 -34.52 8.10
CA VAL A 669 10.09 -34.92 7.65
C VAL A 669 10.02 -35.08 6.13
N LYS A 670 10.78 -34.27 5.41
CA LYS A 670 10.89 -34.29 3.95
C LYS A 670 12.22 -34.89 3.53
N ILE A 671 12.20 -35.64 2.43
CA ILE A 671 13.38 -36.21 1.80
C ILE A 671 13.33 -35.83 0.33
N ASP A 672 14.35 -35.13 -0.14
CA ASP A 672 14.49 -34.75 -1.54
C ASP A 672 15.79 -35.31 -2.09
N GLY A 673 15.77 -35.82 -3.32
CA GLY A 673 16.98 -36.40 -3.89
C GLY A 673 16.85 -36.98 -5.28
N ARG A 674 17.85 -37.78 -5.65
CA ARG A 674 17.94 -38.45 -6.96
C ARG A 674 18.12 -39.95 -6.78
N LEU A 675 17.35 -40.71 -7.54
CA LEU A 675 17.47 -42.18 -7.62
C LEU A 675 17.62 -42.67 -9.06
N ARG A 676 18.13 -43.89 -9.20
CA ARG A 676 18.19 -44.64 -10.46
C ARG A 676 17.65 -46.04 -10.25
N TRP A 677 16.83 -46.51 -11.19
CA TRP A 677 16.36 -47.88 -11.24
C TRP A 677 17.45 -48.78 -11.83
N LYS A 678 17.64 -49.96 -11.26
CA LYS A 678 18.58 -50.96 -11.75
C LYS A 678 17.85 -52.26 -12.06
N VAL A 679 17.93 -52.69 -13.31
CA VAL A 679 17.34 -53.96 -13.79
C VAL A 679 18.46 -54.80 -14.38
N GLY A 680 18.91 -55.80 -13.63
CA GLY A 680 20.09 -56.59 -13.98
C GLY A 680 21.34 -55.72 -14.13
N THR A 681 21.89 -55.64 -15.35
CA THR A 681 23.06 -54.81 -15.70
C THR A 681 22.70 -53.41 -16.20
N TRP A 682 21.42 -53.15 -16.50
CA TRP A 682 20.97 -51.85 -16.98
C TRP A 682 20.60 -50.93 -15.81
N THR A 683 21.02 -49.66 -15.89
CA THR A 683 20.63 -48.60 -14.95
C THR A 683 19.91 -47.49 -15.71
N SER A 684 18.79 -47.03 -15.18
CA SER A 684 18.03 -45.91 -15.76
C SER A 684 18.77 -44.57 -15.64
N GLY A 685 18.22 -43.55 -16.30
CA GLY A 685 18.53 -42.16 -16.00
C GLY A 685 18.16 -41.78 -14.56
N HIS A 686 18.55 -40.57 -14.14
CA HIS A 686 18.22 -40.03 -12.83
C HIS A 686 16.75 -39.64 -12.77
N TYR A 687 16.10 -39.96 -11.67
CA TYR A 687 14.74 -39.53 -11.33
C TYR A 687 14.79 -38.73 -10.04
N HIS A 688 13.98 -37.70 -9.95
CA HIS A 688 13.80 -36.92 -8.74
C HIS A 688 12.82 -37.62 -7.81
N ILE A 689 13.18 -37.79 -6.54
CA ILE A 689 12.31 -38.36 -5.51
C ILE A 689 12.01 -37.33 -4.45
N HIS A 690 10.73 -37.21 -4.13
CA HIS A 690 10.18 -36.35 -3.08
C HIS A 690 9.39 -37.22 -2.10
N VAL A 691 9.84 -37.29 -0.85
CA VAL A 691 9.18 -38.06 0.21
C VAL A 691 8.68 -37.10 1.29
N ARG A 692 7.42 -37.28 1.72
CA ARG A 692 6.81 -36.50 2.80
C ARG A 692 6.29 -37.44 3.87
N CYS A 693 6.94 -37.43 5.02
CA CYS A 693 6.56 -38.24 6.18
C CYS A 693 5.91 -37.34 7.24
N PRO A 694 4.62 -37.52 7.57
CA PRO A 694 4.02 -36.81 8.71
C PRO A 694 4.57 -37.40 10.01
N ALA A 695 5.07 -36.56 10.92
CA ALA A 695 5.48 -36.96 12.26
C ALA A 695 4.57 -36.28 13.28
N ILE A 696 3.79 -37.08 14.00
CA ILE A 696 2.91 -36.60 15.06
C ILE A 696 3.62 -36.85 16.39
N LEU A 697 3.89 -35.76 17.08
CA LEU A 697 4.65 -35.70 18.32
C LEU A 697 3.68 -35.30 19.44
N SER A 698 3.62 -36.08 20.51
CA SER A 698 2.89 -35.72 21.72
C SER A 698 3.80 -34.90 22.63
N VAL A 699 3.33 -33.74 23.07
CA VAL A 699 4.07 -32.82 23.95
C VAL A 699 3.43 -32.89 25.33
N ASN A 700 4.08 -33.54 26.30
CA ASN A 700 3.55 -33.71 27.66
C ASN A 700 4.50 -33.06 28.66
N GLY A 701 4.16 -31.87 29.16
CA GLY A 701 4.97 -31.13 30.13
C GLY A 701 6.01 -30.19 29.50
N GLY A 702 5.75 -29.68 28.29
CA GLY A 702 6.61 -28.76 27.55
C GLY A 702 7.59 -29.45 26.59
N TRP A 703 8.39 -28.65 25.87
CA TRP A 703 9.33 -29.12 24.84
C TRP A 703 10.43 -30.09 25.29
N SER A 704 10.57 -30.31 26.60
CA SER A 704 11.51 -31.28 27.20
C SER A 704 11.02 -32.72 27.17
N SER A 705 9.73 -32.95 26.91
CA SER A 705 9.10 -34.27 26.95
C SER A 705 8.19 -34.44 25.73
N VAL A 706 8.83 -34.62 24.57
CA VAL A 706 8.19 -34.83 23.27
C VAL A 706 8.36 -36.29 22.86
N ARG A 707 7.25 -36.99 22.61
CA ARG A 707 7.26 -38.40 22.20
C ARG A 707 6.62 -38.60 20.83
N PHE A 708 7.30 -39.35 19.97
CA PHE A 708 6.73 -39.81 18.72
C PHE A 708 5.63 -40.83 18.98
N MET A 709 4.45 -40.61 18.38
CA MET A 709 3.25 -41.38 18.75
C MET A 709 3.16 -42.74 18.07
N LYS A 710 3.52 -42.85 16.79
CA LYS A 710 3.43 -44.10 16.00
C LYS A 710 4.17 -43.98 14.68
N VAL A 711 4.63 -45.13 14.17
CA VAL A 711 5.16 -45.26 12.80
C VAL A 711 4.17 -44.71 11.79
N THR A 712 4.64 -43.87 10.87
CA THR A 712 3.80 -43.28 9.83
C THR A 712 4.27 -43.66 8.43
N THR A 713 3.31 -43.86 7.54
CA THR A 713 3.57 -44.09 6.11
C THR A 713 3.84 -42.75 5.43
N CYS A 714 4.92 -42.67 4.66
CA CYS A 714 5.26 -41.45 3.93
C CYS A 714 4.62 -41.46 2.54
N ASN A 715 4.23 -40.27 2.05
CA ASN A 715 3.91 -40.10 0.64
C ASN A 715 5.20 -40.01 -0.18
N VAL A 716 5.23 -40.64 -1.34
CA VAL A 716 6.41 -40.73 -2.22
C VAL A 716 5.99 -40.36 -3.63
N ASP A 717 6.59 -39.30 -4.15
CA ASP A 717 6.40 -38.81 -5.51
C ASP A 717 7.74 -38.91 -6.26
N ILE A 718 7.70 -39.36 -7.52
CA ILE A 718 8.89 -39.59 -8.35
C ILE A 718 8.65 -38.98 -9.73
N ASP A 719 9.49 -38.02 -10.10
CA ASP A 719 9.40 -37.27 -11.35
C ASP A 719 10.65 -37.51 -12.22
N ILE A 720 10.51 -37.30 -13.54
CA ILE A 720 11.57 -37.52 -14.56
C ILE A 720 12.50 -36.31 -14.64
#